data_AF-A0A1F5ASB8-F1
#
_entry.id   AF-A0A1F5ASB8-F1
#
_cell.length_a   1.000
_cell.length_b   1.000
_cell.length_c   1.000
_cell.angle_alpha   90.00
_cell.angle_beta   90.00
_cell.angle_gamma   90.00
#
_symmetry.space_group_name_H-M   'P 1'
#
loop_
_entity.id
_entity.type
_entity.pdbx_description
1 polymer ?
#
loop_
_entity_poly.entity_id
_entity_poly.type
_entity_poly.pdbx_seq_one_letter_code
_entity_poly.pdbx_strand_id
1 'polypeptide(L)'
;GHFAADIVFVGYGLSAPQKDYDDYSGVDVKEKLVLFSTDTPKNLEARLSEEAKFENRIKAAQEHGARGVLTFRSETQTAGFFGGFRGGLKKEAYKPDFVILSLENKVVEFIFKHLQTELRYLFQQIESTSKPQSFATGVRSFVNLEITYDEKRPTQNVLAKISGTDKALKNEYVILGAHMDHLGIDMTGDVLNGADDNASGTAVVMEVARLMKLNRFRPKRTVVFALWAAEEEGLLGSKYYTENPIYPLDKTVTYINLDMEGHGTGRVNFRGVYYGPEVWDILKARLPKEVMDNINPGRGGPGGSDHTYFLSSGVPAFFVATDGPHFRTNRVGDVIDMIKPEILKAAGDAVGAAVEVLALEPVIPATPLRRETYYWRYLTILNHEVPPLDKVIAGHKDVQDPDVDFQLAAVPEKEGAAGDALRLDVMNNLLSGLEKIRESKGLSAYSGAPQMMMGGRGMGGSQPAKTTVLVGLRGIGAFRDDLRWADVFSKQGAAFVLLDRPGFLFGEAGLSEEGRKTVDAIGKAGLLLVISGLEPAQSKALLESFSKPLFLASDIPPDQDLIGLLKKTKSSLGLVLGKDENPADYFKRLDEAKGSLGAENLSIVTENCLWSKAGKEQMVGLIGEMLKAKYENEDLTNLISGSFLRALERARAGS
;
A
#
# COMPACT_ATOMS: atom_id res chain seq x y z
N GLY A 1 7.12 -20.46 35.52
CA GLY A 1 6.79 -21.00 36.85
C GLY A 1 5.84 -22.18 36.74
N HIS A 2 5.38 -22.69 37.88
CA HIS A 2 4.40 -23.78 37.94
C HIS A 2 3.20 -23.40 38.81
N PHE A 3 2.00 -23.87 38.45
CA PHE A 3 0.78 -23.69 39.24
C PHE A 3 -0.26 -24.76 38.88
N ALA A 4 -1.29 -24.89 39.71
CA ALA A 4 -2.44 -25.74 39.45
C ALA A 4 -3.73 -24.91 39.44
N ALA A 5 -4.59 -25.13 38.45
CA ALA A 5 -5.85 -24.39 38.29
C ALA A 5 -6.92 -25.27 37.66
N ASP A 6 -8.18 -25.04 38.03
CA ASP A 6 -9.32 -25.73 37.42
C ASP A 6 -9.60 -25.18 36.01
N ILE A 7 -10.18 -26.02 35.15
CA ILE A 7 -10.53 -25.65 33.77
C ILE A 7 -12.04 -25.38 33.66
N VAL A 8 -12.40 -24.24 33.08
CA VAL A 8 -13.79 -23.87 32.76
C VAL A 8 -13.93 -23.75 31.25
N PHE A 9 -14.89 -24.45 30.66
CA PHE A 9 -15.19 -24.30 29.24
C PHE A 9 -16.08 -23.09 29.01
N VAL A 10 -15.68 -22.19 28.11
CA VAL A 10 -16.38 -20.93 27.80
C VAL A 10 -16.66 -20.77 26.30
N GLY A 11 -17.07 -21.84 25.61
CA GLY A 11 -17.49 -21.76 24.21
C GLY A 11 -16.41 -21.19 23.28
N TYR A 12 -16.66 -19.98 22.76
CA TYR A 12 -15.74 -19.26 21.87
C TYR A 12 -14.95 -18.15 22.59
N GLY A 13 -15.16 -17.96 23.89
CA GLY A 13 -14.46 -16.96 24.70
C GLY A 13 -14.92 -15.52 24.43
N LEU A 14 -16.12 -15.33 23.88
CA LEU A 14 -16.65 -14.02 23.50
C LEU A 14 -17.38 -13.38 24.69
N SER A 15 -17.12 -12.09 24.94
CA SER A 15 -17.85 -11.31 25.94
C SER A 15 -18.32 -9.98 25.34
N ALA A 16 -19.64 -9.86 25.16
CA ALA A 16 -20.31 -8.65 24.72
C ALA A 16 -21.71 -8.54 25.37
N PRO A 17 -21.83 -8.37 26.70
CA PRO A 17 -23.12 -8.23 27.36
C PRO A 17 -24.01 -7.13 26.72
N GLN A 18 -23.40 -6.05 26.24
CA GLN A 18 -24.05 -4.95 25.52
C GLN A 18 -24.62 -5.34 24.14
N LYS A 19 -24.24 -6.50 23.62
CA LYS A 19 -24.76 -7.10 22.37
C LYS A 19 -25.50 -8.41 22.65
N ASP A 20 -26.02 -8.62 23.85
CA ASP A 20 -26.78 -9.80 24.25
C ASP A 20 -26.03 -11.13 24.03
N TYR A 21 -24.71 -11.17 24.27
CA TYR A 21 -23.93 -12.42 24.21
C TYR A 21 -22.74 -12.38 25.16
N ASP A 22 -22.61 -13.37 26.03
CA ASP A 22 -21.50 -13.44 26.97
C ASP A 22 -21.20 -14.88 27.38
N ASP A 23 -20.11 -15.45 26.86
CA ASP A 23 -19.65 -16.80 27.19
C ASP A 23 -19.24 -16.96 28.66
N TYR A 24 -19.03 -15.86 29.39
CA TYR A 24 -18.67 -15.90 30.82
C TYR A 24 -19.91 -15.87 31.74
N SER A 25 -21.10 -15.66 31.17
CA SER A 25 -22.34 -15.58 31.93
C SER A 25 -22.69 -16.92 32.59
N GLY A 26 -22.87 -16.90 33.92
CA GLY A 26 -23.28 -18.08 34.69
C GLY A 26 -22.15 -19.04 35.09
N VAL A 27 -20.88 -18.69 34.84
CA VAL A 27 -19.72 -19.49 35.25
C VAL A 27 -18.73 -18.68 36.08
N ASP A 28 -18.12 -19.30 37.09
CA ASP A 28 -17.04 -18.70 37.87
C ASP A 28 -15.69 -19.08 37.26
N VAL A 29 -14.98 -18.09 36.71
CA VAL A 29 -13.66 -18.26 36.08
C VAL A 29 -12.51 -17.67 36.91
N LYS A 30 -12.78 -17.13 38.10
CA LYS A 30 -11.78 -16.42 38.89
C LYS A 30 -10.64 -17.35 39.32
N GLU A 31 -9.40 -16.97 39.02
CA GLU A 31 -8.16 -17.76 39.22
C GLU A 31 -8.17 -19.15 38.53
N LYS A 32 -9.04 -19.36 37.54
CA LYS A 32 -9.13 -20.61 36.75
C LYS A 32 -8.58 -20.43 35.34
N LEU A 33 -8.33 -21.55 34.66
CA LEU A 33 -7.99 -21.56 33.25
C LEU A 33 -9.28 -21.65 32.42
N VAL A 34 -9.47 -20.73 31.48
CA VAL A 34 -10.64 -20.76 30.59
C VAL A 34 -10.29 -21.46 29.29
N LEU A 35 -11.09 -22.46 28.90
CA LEU A 35 -10.94 -23.25 27.68
C LEU A 35 -11.92 -22.75 26.62
N PHE A 36 -11.44 -22.31 25.46
CA PHE A 36 -12.30 -21.88 24.36
C PHE A 36 -11.74 -22.20 22.97
N SER A 37 -12.63 -22.28 21.98
CA SER A 37 -12.24 -22.39 20.58
C SER A 37 -11.91 -21.01 19.98
N THR A 38 -10.82 -20.91 19.20
CA THR A 38 -10.45 -19.68 18.49
C THR A 38 -11.26 -19.44 17.21
N ASP A 39 -12.09 -20.41 16.82
CA ASP A 39 -13.05 -20.21 15.73
C ASP A 39 -14.10 -19.14 16.11
N THR A 40 -14.91 -18.72 15.14
CA THR A 40 -16.03 -17.79 15.39
C THR A 40 -17.32 -18.42 14.84
N PRO A 41 -18.42 -18.45 15.61
CA PRO A 41 -19.67 -19.02 15.14
C PRO A 41 -20.26 -18.11 14.04
N LYS A 42 -20.58 -18.70 12.89
CA LYS A 42 -20.95 -17.96 11.66
C LYS A 42 -22.15 -17.03 11.85
N ASN A 43 -23.10 -17.42 12.70
CA ASN A 43 -24.28 -16.63 13.04
C ASN A 43 -23.97 -15.39 13.91
N LEU A 44 -22.81 -15.34 14.57
CA LEU A 44 -22.41 -14.20 15.41
C LEU A 44 -21.26 -13.38 14.83
N GLU A 45 -20.54 -13.91 13.83
CA GLU A 45 -19.33 -13.29 13.27
C GLU A 45 -19.53 -11.82 12.88
N ALA A 46 -20.62 -11.49 12.18
CA ALA A 46 -20.91 -10.11 11.80
C ALA A 46 -21.26 -9.19 13.00
N ARG A 47 -21.92 -9.74 14.03
CA ARG A 47 -22.38 -8.97 15.21
C ARG A 47 -21.25 -8.73 16.22
N LEU A 48 -20.37 -9.73 16.36
CA LEU A 48 -19.33 -9.80 17.39
C LEU A 48 -17.92 -9.77 16.78
N SER A 49 -17.76 -9.20 15.58
CA SER A 49 -16.48 -9.19 14.85
C SER A 49 -15.33 -8.57 15.64
N GLU A 50 -15.60 -7.51 16.40
CA GLU A 50 -14.61 -6.88 17.27
C GLU A 50 -14.25 -7.75 18.46
N GLU A 51 -15.23 -8.31 19.16
CA GLU A 51 -15.02 -9.17 20.33
C GLU A 51 -14.41 -10.54 19.95
N ALA A 52 -14.62 -10.97 18.70
CA ALA A 52 -14.03 -12.18 18.14
C ALA A 52 -12.53 -12.06 17.91
N LYS A 53 -11.94 -10.85 17.91
CA LYS A 53 -10.48 -10.66 17.85
C LYS A 53 -9.81 -11.34 19.04
N PHE A 54 -8.72 -12.06 18.78
CA PHE A 54 -8.02 -12.83 19.81
C PHE A 54 -7.61 -11.97 21.03
N GLU A 55 -7.06 -10.79 20.78
CA GLU A 55 -6.70 -9.81 21.83
C GLU A 55 -7.87 -9.46 22.76
N ASN A 56 -9.08 -9.34 22.22
CA ASN A 56 -10.28 -9.03 22.98
C ASN A 56 -10.80 -10.24 23.76
N ARG A 57 -10.63 -11.47 23.26
CA ARG A 57 -10.92 -12.69 24.04
C ARG A 57 -9.97 -12.84 25.22
N ILE A 58 -8.68 -12.56 25.03
CA ILE A 58 -7.68 -12.52 26.12
C ILE A 58 -8.06 -11.46 27.14
N LYS A 59 -8.39 -10.25 26.68
CA LYS A 59 -8.82 -9.16 27.56
C LYS A 59 -10.09 -9.52 28.34
N ALA A 60 -11.09 -10.12 27.69
CA ALA A 60 -12.30 -10.59 28.35
C ALA A 60 -11.99 -11.61 29.45
N ALA A 61 -11.15 -12.62 29.17
CA ALA A 61 -10.73 -13.60 30.17
C ALA A 61 -10.02 -12.93 31.36
N GLN A 62 -9.14 -11.96 31.09
CA GLN A 62 -8.44 -11.21 32.12
C GLN A 62 -9.39 -10.34 32.97
N GLU A 63 -10.38 -9.67 32.35
CA GLU A 63 -11.37 -8.82 33.02
C GLU A 63 -12.30 -9.64 33.93
N HIS A 64 -12.60 -10.88 33.55
CA HIS A 64 -13.35 -11.83 34.38
C HIS A 64 -12.50 -12.51 35.46
N GLY A 65 -11.20 -12.21 35.52
CA GLY A 65 -10.30 -12.69 36.58
C GLY A 65 -9.74 -14.09 36.35
N ALA A 66 -9.74 -14.60 35.11
CA ALA A 66 -9.09 -15.87 34.79
C ALA A 66 -7.58 -15.81 35.06
N ARG A 67 -7.00 -16.96 35.43
CA ARG A 67 -5.54 -17.15 35.60
C ARG A 67 -4.83 -17.31 34.26
N GLY A 68 -5.56 -17.69 33.22
CA GLY A 68 -5.03 -17.89 31.88
C GLY A 68 -6.08 -18.46 30.93
N VAL A 69 -5.71 -18.58 29.67
CA VAL A 69 -6.53 -19.22 28.62
C VAL A 69 -5.87 -20.49 28.12
N LEU A 70 -6.71 -21.46 27.78
CA LEU A 70 -6.40 -22.65 27.01
C LEU A 70 -7.22 -22.55 25.72
N THR A 71 -6.56 -22.49 24.58
CA THR A 71 -7.22 -22.31 23.29
C THR A 71 -7.12 -23.58 22.46
N PHE A 72 -8.05 -23.77 21.53
CA PHE A 72 -7.95 -24.86 20.55
C PHE A 72 -8.75 -24.50 19.30
N ARG A 73 -8.66 -25.32 18.25
CA ARG A 73 -9.46 -25.17 17.04
C ARG A 73 -10.43 -26.33 16.88
N SER A 74 -11.70 -26.01 16.60
CA SER A 74 -12.79 -26.96 16.34
C SER A 74 -12.89 -27.39 14.87
N GLU A 75 -11.83 -27.13 14.10
CA GLU A 75 -11.59 -27.56 12.73
C GLU A 75 -12.56 -27.05 11.64
N THR A 76 -12.19 -27.34 10.40
CA THR A 76 -12.90 -27.01 9.15
C THR A 76 -13.19 -25.54 8.83
N GLN A 77 -12.57 -24.56 9.48
CA GLN A 77 -12.52 -23.20 8.95
C GLN A 77 -11.09 -22.72 8.70
N THR A 78 -10.68 -22.86 7.44
CA THR A 78 -9.42 -22.46 6.83
C THR A 78 -9.46 -21.05 6.22
N ALA A 79 -10.34 -20.16 6.66
CA ALA A 79 -10.50 -18.85 6.02
C ALA A 79 -10.46 -17.70 7.03
N GLY A 80 -9.49 -16.79 6.84
CA GLY A 80 -9.49 -15.46 7.45
C GLY A 80 -8.39 -15.19 8.48
N PHE A 81 -7.11 -15.24 8.10
CA PHE A 81 -5.99 -15.01 9.04
C PHE A 81 -5.07 -13.82 8.70
N PHE A 82 -5.12 -13.30 7.47
CA PHE A 82 -4.15 -12.31 6.95
C PHE A 82 -4.06 -10.97 7.73
N GLY A 83 -5.02 -10.65 8.61
CA GLY A 83 -5.06 -9.36 9.31
C GLY A 83 -4.58 -9.33 10.76
N GLY A 84 -4.33 -10.49 11.40
CA GLY A 84 -4.20 -10.54 12.87
C GLY A 84 -2.87 -11.05 13.44
N PHE A 85 -2.15 -11.95 12.75
CA PHE A 85 -1.06 -12.70 13.39
C PHE A 85 0.35 -12.13 13.16
N ARG A 86 0.60 -11.33 12.10
CA ARG A 86 1.93 -10.72 11.86
C ARG A 86 2.43 -9.82 13.00
N GLY A 87 1.55 -9.32 13.86
CA GLY A 87 1.91 -8.51 15.03
C GLY A 87 2.15 -9.27 16.33
N GLY A 88 1.98 -10.60 16.33
CA GLY A 88 2.02 -11.43 17.54
C GLY A 88 1.02 -11.01 18.62
N LEU A 89 1.29 -11.38 19.88
CA LEU A 89 0.62 -10.80 21.04
C LEU A 89 1.27 -9.44 21.30
N LYS A 90 0.51 -8.36 21.15
CA LYS A 90 0.99 -7.04 21.55
C LYS A 90 1.39 -7.03 23.02
N LYS A 91 2.42 -6.27 23.36
CA LYS A 91 2.93 -6.14 24.73
C LYS A 91 1.84 -5.77 25.73
N GLU A 92 0.85 -4.98 25.31
CA GLU A 92 -0.26 -4.52 26.14
C GLU A 92 -1.24 -5.64 26.52
N ALA A 93 -1.30 -6.72 25.73
CA ALA A 93 -2.14 -7.89 26.01
C ALA A 93 -1.46 -8.86 26.99
N TYR A 94 -0.13 -8.81 27.12
CA TYR A 94 0.64 -9.66 28.02
C TYR A 94 0.55 -9.18 29.48
N LYS A 95 0.22 -10.09 30.40
CA LYS A 95 0.31 -9.88 31.85
C LYS A 95 1.27 -10.91 32.46
N PRO A 96 2.23 -10.51 33.32
CA PRO A 96 3.29 -11.40 33.85
C PRO A 96 2.84 -12.71 34.52
N ASP A 97 1.57 -12.81 34.93
CA ASP A 97 0.99 -13.97 35.61
C ASP A 97 -0.17 -14.63 34.85
N PHE A 98 -0.46 -14.16 33.64
CA PHE A 98 -1.55 -14.67 32.82
C PHE A 98 -1.02 -15.58 31.73
N VAL A 99 -1.38 -16.85 31.79
CA VAL A 99 -0.87 -17.85 30.85
C VAL A 99 -1.76 -17.94 29.62
N ILE A 100 -1.16 -17.96 28.43
CA ILE A 100 -1.85 -18.18 27.15
C ILE A 100 -1.25 -19.43 26.55
N LEU A 101 -2.04 -20.50 26.47
CA LEU A 101 -1.63 -21.76 25.84
C LEU A 101 -2.69 -22.16 24.83
N SER A 102 -2.24 -22.85 23.80
CA SER A 102 -3.14 -23.65 22.99
C SER A 102 -2.97 -25.12 23.33
N LEU A 103 -3.95 -25.89 22.94
CA LEU A 103 -4.04 -27.33 23.15
C LEU A 103 -4.25 -28.02 21.81
N GLU A 104 -3.51 -29.11 21.60
CA GLU A 104 -3.87 -30.06 20.56
C GLU A 104 -5.24 -30.69 20.84
N ASN A 105 -5.99 -31.02 19.79
CA ASN A 105 -7.33 -31.61 19.90
C ASN A 105 -7.37 -32.87 20.78
N LYS A 106 -6.32 -33.70 20.77
CA LYS A 106 -6.20 -34.87 21.66
C LYS A 106 -6.26 -34.53 23.17
N VAL A 107 -5.73 -33.35 23.57
CA VAL A 107 -5.77 -32.89 24.96
C VAL A 107 -7.18 -32.40 25.30
N VAL A 108 -7.83 -31.72 24.36
CA VAL A 108 -9.22 -31.28 24.53
C VAL A 108 -10.16 -32.47 24.62
N GLU A 109 -10.02 -33.47 23.75
CA GLU A 109 -10.75 -34.74 23.82
C GLU A 109 -10.55 -35.44 25.17
N PHE A 110 -9.33 -35.40 25.72
CA PHE A 110 -9.07 -35.94 27.06
C PHE A 110 -9.84 -35.19 28.15
N ILE A 111 -9.90 -33.84 28.10
CA ILE A 111 -10.70 -33.03 29.04
C ILE A 111 -12.18 -33.40 28.97
N PHE A 112 -12.70 -33.67 27.76
CA PHE A 112 -14.11 -33.98 27.53
C PHE A 112 -14.48 -35.45 27.76
N LYS A 113 -13.49 -36.36 27.86
CA LYS A 113 -13.68 -37.81 27.90
C LYS A 113 -14.69 -38.32 28.94
N HIS A 114 -14.79 -37.67 30.09
CA HIS A 114 -15.67 -38.09 31.20
C HIS A 114 -16.87 -37.16 31.43
N LEU A 115 -17.02 -36.14 30.58
CA LEU A 115 -18.14 -35.21 30.64
C LEU A 115 -19.38 -35.84 29.98
N GLN A 116 -20.57 -35.46 30.44
CA GLN A 116 -21.84 -35.90 29.86
C GLN A 116 -22.21 -35.09 28.60
N THR A 117 -21.21 -34.61 27.85
CA THR A 117 -21.37 -33.79 26.65
C THR A 117 -20.12 -33.89 25.77
N GLU A 118 -20.24 -33.49 24.51
CA GLU A 118 -19.13 -33.42 23.55
C GLU A 118 -19.09 -32.06 22.87
N LEU A 119 -17.91 -31.63 22.42
CA LEU A 119 -17.70 -30.35 21.76
C LEU A 119 -18.66 -30.10 20.58
N ARG A 120 -18.88 -31.13 19.76
CA ARG A 120 -19.76 -31.03 18.59
C ARG A 120 -21.19 -30.62 18.98
N TYR A 121 -21.73 -31.18 20.06
CA TYR A 121 -23.08 -30.84 20.52
C TYR A 121 -23.15 -29.42 21.08
N LEU A 122 -22.12 -29.01 21.83
CA LEU A 122 -22.05 -27.67 22.41
C LEU A 122 -21.97 -26.59 21.34
N PHE A 123 -21.09 -26.75 20.34
CA PHE A 123 -20.99 -25.77 19.25
C PHE A 123 -22.25 -25.75 18.38
N GLN A 124 -22.86 -26.90 18.09
CA GLN A 124 -24.15 -26.95 17.40
C GLN A 124 -25.26 -26.21 18.17
N GLN A 125 -25.28 -26.31 19.50
CA GLN A 125 -26.22 -25.57 20.33
C GLN A 125 -25.94 -24.06 20.32
N ILE A 126 -24.68 -23.63 20.40
CA ILE A 126 -24.32 -22.21 20.30
C ILE A 126 -24.74 -21.64 18.94
N GLU A 127 -24.44 -22.35 17.85
CA GLU A 127 -24.80 -21.92 16.49
C GLU A 127 -26.32 -21.85 16.28
N SER A 128 -27.06 -22.84 16.77
CA SER A 128 -28.53 -22.90 16.57
C SER A 128 -29.31 -21.96 17.48
N THR A 129 -28.83 -21.70 18.70
CA THR A 129 -29.59 -20.92 19.69
C THR A 129 -29.04 -19.51 19.89
N SER A 130 -27.81 -19.23 19.42
CA SER A 130 -27.06 -18.01 19.73
C SER A 130 -26.90 -17.76 21.24
N LYS A 131 -26.91 -18.83 22.05
CA LYS A 131 -26.75 -18.77 23.52
C LYS A 131 -25.46 -19.46 23.96
N PRO A 132 -24.73 -18.90 24.94
CA PRO A 132 -23.58 -19.52 25.57
C PRO A 132 -23.84 -20.95 26.08
N GLN A 133 -22.83 -21.82 25.99
CA GLN A 133 -22.84 -23.19 26.52
C GLN A 133 -21.61 -23.43 27.41
N SER A 134 -21.48 -22.61 28.45
CA SER A 134 -20.29 -22.58 29.32
C SER A 134 -20.52 -23.34 30.61
N PHE A 135 -19.50 -24.06 31.10
CA PHE A 135 -19.59 -24.84 32.33
C PHE A 135 -18.21 -25.16 32.93
N ALA A 136 -18.18 -25.43 34.24
CA ALA A 136 -16.98 -25.94 34.91
C ALA A 136 -16.73 -27.40 34.53
N THR A 137 -15.56 -27.71 33.98
CA THR A 137 -15.27 -29.07 33.50
C THR A 137 -15.01 -30.08 34.63
N GLY A 138 -14.70 -29.60 35.84
CA GLY A 138 -14.23 -30.44 36.94
C GLY A 138 -12.82 -30.99 36.74
N VAL A 139 -12.14 -30.65 35.64
CA VAL A 139 -10.75 -31.03 35.37
C VAL A 139 -9.82 -30.00 35.98
N ARG A 140 -8.77 -30.48 36.66
CA ARG A 140 -7.70 -29.65 37.21
C ARG A 140 -6.41 -29.84 36.43
N SER A 141 -5.82 -28.73 35.99
CA SER A 141 -4.55 -28.71 35.25
C SER A 141 -3.37 -28.43 36.18
N PHE A 142 -2.21 -29.00 35.84
CA PHE A 142 -0.91 -28.69 36.43
C PHE A 142 -0.03 -28.13 35.32
N VAL A 143 0.26 -26.83 35.38
CA VAL A 143 1.00 -26.13 34.34
C VAL A 143 2.42 -25.88 34.83
N ASN A 144 3.42 -26.21 33.99
CA ASN A 144 4.81 -25.82 34.19
C ASN A 144 5.32 -25.17 32.90
N LEU A 145 5.74 -23.92 32.98
CA LEU A 145 6.16 -23.10 31.83
C LEU A 145 7.40 -22.28 32.16
N GLU A 146 8.28 -22.12 31.19
CA GLU A 146 9.39 -21.17 31.24
C GLU A 146 9.35 -20.37 29.93
N ILE A 147 8.90 -19.11 30.03
CA ILE A 147 8.76 -18.20 28.89
C ILE A 147 9.61 -16.96 29.18
N THR A 148 10.45 -16.60 28.23
CA THR A 148 11.30 -15.40 28.29
C THR A 148 10.94 -14.50 27.12
N TYR A 149 10.51 -13.27 27.42
CA TYR A 149 10.40 -12.21 26.41
C TYR A 149 11.77 -11.56 26.24
N ASP A 150 12.32 -11.63 25.03
CA ASP A 150 13.61 -11.02 24.68
C ASP A 150 13.42 -10.04 23.52
N GLU A 151 13.26 -8.76 23.86
CA GLU A 151 13.16 -7.65 22.91
C GLU A 151 14.43 -7.47 22.07
N LYS A 152 15.57 -8.03 22.52
CA LYS A 152 16.88 -7.85 21.89
C LYS A 152 17.44 -9.16 21.37
N ARG A 153 16.56 -10.04 20.88
CA ARG A 153 16.98 -11.33 20.32
C ARG A 153 17.88 -11.10 19.10
N PRO A 154 19.16 -11.52 19.15
CA PRO A 154 20.06 -11.35 18.02
C PRO A 154 19.65 -12.28 16.87
N THR A 155 19.75 -11.77 15.65
CA THR A 155 19.63 -12.54 14.40
C THR A 155 20.68 -12.06 13.40
N GLN A 156 20.83 -12.75 12.26
CA GLN A 156 21.87 -12.43 11.28
C GLN A 156 21.43 -12.72 9.85
N ASN A 157 21.73 -11.77 8.96
CA ASN A 157 21.73 -12.04 7.52
C ASN A 157 22.95 -12.90 7.17
N VAL A 158 22.80 -13.81 6.22
CA VAL A 158 23.90 -14.65 5.73
C VAL A 158 24.22 -14.27 4.28
N LEU A 159 25.43 -13.81 4.04
CA LEU A 159 25.89 -13.42 2.70
C LEU A 159 27.05 -14.31 2.24
N ALA A 160 26.97 -14.78 0.99
CA ALA A 160 28.06 -15.46 0.30
C ALA A 160 28.29 -14.83 -1.08
N LYS A 161 29.44 -15.06 -1.70
CA LYS A 161 29.70 -14.56 -3.06
C LYS A 161 30.53 -15.48 -3.94
N ILE A 162 30.36 -15.32 -5.25
CA ILE A 162 31.30 -15.75 -6.28
C ILE A 162 31.90 -14.49 -6.90
N SER A 163 33.20 -14.29 -6.70
CA SER A 163 33.91 -13.09 -7.16
C SER A 163 33.95 -12.99 -8.68
N GLY A 164 33.69 -11.79 -9.20
CA GLY A 164 33.87 -11.46 -10.61
C GLY A 164 35.33 -11.53 -11.05
N THR A 165 35.52 -11.85 -12.33
CA THR A 165 36.85 -12.04 -12.94
C THR A 165 37.31 -10.84 -13.79
N ASP A 166 36.38 -10.00 -14.22
CA ASP A 166 36.67 -8.85 -15.05
C ASP A 166 37.18 -7.66 -14.22
N LYS A 167 38.24 -6.98 -14.66
CA LYS A 167 38.86 -5.90 -13.87
C LYS A 167 37.94 -4.69 -13.68
N ALA A 168 37.10 -4.38 -14.67
CA ALA A 168 36.17 -3.26 -14.61
C ALA A 168 34.89 -3.63 -13.87
N LEU A 169 34.38 -4.85 -14.10
CA LEU A 169 33.04 -5.25 -13.65
C LEU A 169 33.03 -6.00 -12.30
N LYS A 170 34.15 -6.53 -11.80
CA LYS A 170 34.17 -7.34 -10.57
C LYS A 170 33.66 -6.63 -9.31
N ASN A 171 33.62 -5.29 -9.32
CA ASN A 171 33.11 -4.47 -8.22
C ASN A 171 31.67 -4.00 -8.45
N GLU A 172 30.98 -4.55 -9.46
CA GLU A 172 29.54 -4.47 -9.62
C GLU A 172 28.90 -5.77 -9.14
N TYR A 173 27.70 -5.66 -8.55
CA TYR A 173 27.07 -6.76 -7.82
C TYR A 173 25.69 -7.10 -8.40
N VAL A 174 25.50 -8.38 -8.73
CA VAL A 174 24.18 -8.99 -8.92
C VAL A 174 23.86 -9.73 -7.63
N ILE A 175 22.79 -9.32 -6.94
CA ILE A 175 22.38 -9.97 -5.69
C ILE A 175 21.19 -10.90 -5.99
N LEU A 176 21.28 -12.15 -5.53
CA LEU A 176 20.19 -13.12 -5.51
C LEU A 176 19.88 -13.43 -4.04
N GLY A 177 18.62 -13.36 -3.62
CA GLY A 177 18.31 -13.62 -2.22
C GLY A 177 16.87 -14.03 -1.94
N ALA A 178 16.66 -14.46 -0.70
CA ALA A 178 15.39 -14.89 -0.10
C ALA A 178 15.49 -14.69 1.42
N HIS A 179 14.39 -14.65 2.16
CA HIS A 179 14.48 -14.69 3.62
C HIS A 179 14.55 -16.13 4.14
N MET A 180 15.22 -16.28 5.29
CA MET A 180 15.49 -17.56 5.94
C MET A 180 14.56 -17.84 7.13
N ASP A 181 13.99 -16.79 7.70
CA ASP A 181 13.08 -16.91 8.83
C ASP A 181 11.66 -17.24 8.37
N HIS A 182 10.89 -17.76 9.31
CA HIS A 182 9.44 -17.82 9.22
C HIS A 182 8.84 -17.54 10.61
N LEU A 183 7.51 -17.46 10.71
CA LEU A 183 6.78 -17.11 11.93
C LEU A 183 7.02 -18.05 13.14
N GLY A 184 7.54 -19.26 12.92
CA GLY A 184 7.89 -20.19 13.99
C GLY A 184 6.65 -20.75 14.70
N ILE A 185 6.52 -20.51 16.00
CA ILE A 185 5.38 -21.00 16.80
C ILE A 185 4.44 -19.83 17.03
N ASP A 186 3.19 -19.96 16.62
CA ASP A 186 2.21 -18.91 16.80
C ASP A 186 1.68 -18.83 18.24
N MET A 187 0.84 -17.82 18.52
CA MET A 187 0.23 -17.61 19.84
C MET A 187 -0.71 -18.76 20.24
N THR A 188 -1.21 -19.47 19.24
CA THR A 188 -2.02 -20.68 19.32
C THR A 188 -1.16 -21.95 19.33
N GLY A 189 0.13 -21.85 19.69
CA GLY A 189 1.05 -22.97 19.91
C GLY A 189 1.35 -23.81 18.68
N ASP A 190 0.80 -23.42 17.53
CA ASP A 190 0.92 -24.15 16.29
C ASP A 190 2.27 -23.84 15.63
N VAL A 191 2.90 -24.86 15.06
CA VAL A 191 4.15 -24.69 14.31
C VAL A 191 3.81 -24.27 12.88
N LEU A 192 4.21 -23.06 12.53
CA LEU A 192 4.20 -22.53 11.18
C LEU A 192 5.56 -22.89 10.57
N ASN A 193 5.57 -23.86 9.65
CA ASN A 193 6.82 -24.48 9.17
C ASN A 193 7.48 -23.70 8.02
N GLY A 194 6.70 -22.95 7.24
CA GLY A 194 7.23 -22.05 6.20
C GLY A 194 7.94 -22.75 5.06
N ALA A 195 7.40 -23.90 4.61
CA ALA A 195 8.02 -24.65 3.52
C ALA A 195 8.01 -23.87 2.20
N ASP A 196 6.87 -23.28 1.85
CA ASP A 196 6.65 -22.40 0.71
C ASP A 196 7.14 -20.98 1.04
N ASP A 197 6.73 -20.40 2.17
CA ASP A 197 7.15 -19.09 2.67
C ASP A 197 8.07 -19.23 3.90
N ASN A 198 9.39 -19.26 3.78
CA ASN A 198 10.16 -19.15 2.54
C ASN A 198 11.38 -20.08 2.49
N ALA A 199 11.28 -21.25 3.13
CA ALA A 199 12.32 -22.27 3.04
C ALA A 199 12.60 -22.67 1.58
N SER A 200 11.58 -22.66 0.72
CA SER A 200 11.68 -22.93 -0.71
C SER A 200 12.59 -21.94 -1.46
N GLY A 201 12.40 -20.62 -1.29
CA GLY A 201 13.22 -19.59 -1.92
C GLY A 201 14.66 -19.65 -1.43
N THR A 202 14.85 -19.85 -0.11
CA THR A 202 16.17 -20.10 0.47
C THR A 202 16.86 -21.32 -0.15
N ALA A 203 16.13 -22.43 -0.33
CA ALA A 203 16.67 -23.63 -0.96
C ALA A 203 17.10 -23.39 -2.42
N VAL A 204 16.33 -22.60 -3.19
CA VAL A 204 16.70 -22.23 -4.57
C VAL A 204 17.96 -21.37 -4.59
N VAL A 205 18.08 -20.35 -3.72
CA VAL A 205 19.29 -19.51 -3.62
C VAL A 205 20.54 -20.37 -3.35
N MET A 206 20.43 -21.30 -2.39
CA MET A 206 21.51 -22.21 -2.04
C MET A 206 21.88 -23.15 -3.19
N GLU A 207 20.90 -23.68 -3.91
CA GLU A 207 21.12 -24.60 -5.02
C GLU A 207 21.76 -23.90 -6.23
N VAL A 208 21.32 -22.69 -6.58
CA VAL A 208 21.95 -21.88 -7.63
C VAL A 208 23.42 -21.60 -7.28
N ALA A 209 23.72 -21.23 -6.03
CA ALA A 209 25.10 -21.03 -5.57
C ALA A 209 25.94 -22.31 -5.70
N ARG A 210 25.39 -23.46 -5.31
CA ARG A 210 26.05 -24.77 -5.41
C ARG A 210 26.33 -25.13 -6.87
N LEU A 211 25.36 -24.97 -7.76
CA LEU A 211 25.49 -25.28 -9.19
C LEU A 211 26.52 -24.37 -9.87
N MET A 212 26.49 -23.06 -9.63
CA MET A 212 27.50 -22.13 -10.17
C MET A 212 28.91 -22.51 -9.71
N LYS A 213 29.08 -22.90 -8.44
CA LYS A 213 30.37 -23.35 -7.93
C LYS A 213 30.82 -24.67 -8.57
N LEU A 214 29.93 -25.65 -8.67
CA LEU A 214 30.21 -26.96 -9.25
C LEU A 214 30.60 -26.85 -10.73
N ASN A 215 29.89 -26.01 -11.48
CA ASN A 215 30.16 -25.73 -12.90
C ASN A 215 31.35 -24.80 -13.13
N ARG A 216 32.06 -24.39 -12.06
CA ARG A 216 33.21 -23.47 -12.12
C ARG A 216 32.87 -22.18 -12.86
N PHE A 217 31.65 -21.68 -12.67
CA PHE A 217 31.18 -20.46 -13.30
C PHE A 217 32.14 -19.29 -12.99
N ARG A 218 32.50 -18.54 -14.02
CA ARG A 218 33.41 -17.38 -13.95
C ARG A 218 32.66 -16.13 -14.38
N PRO A 219 31.89 -15.51 -13.47
CA PRO A 219 31.17 -14.30 -13.81
C PRO A 219 32.15 -13.14 -14.06
N LYS A 220 31.71 -12.15 -14.84
CA LYS A 220 32.47 -10.89 -14.98
C LYS A 220 32.24 -10.00 -13.77
N ARG A 221 30.97 -9.87 -13.36
CA ARG A 221 30.54 -9.22 -12.10
C ARG A 221 30.63 -10.14 -10.90
N THR A 222 30.60 -9.58 -9.71
CA THR A 222 30.46 -10.41 -8.51
C THR A 222 28.99 -10.79 -8.33
N VAL A 223 28.72 -12.08 -8.10
CA VAL A 223 27.39 -12.57 -7.72
C VAL A 223 27.37 -12.72 -6.20
N VAL A 224 26.39 -12.11 -5.55
CA VAL A 224 26.18 -12.20 -4.10
C VAL A 224 24.90 -12.99 -3.85
N PHE A 225 24.98 -13.97 -2.96
CA PHE A 225 23.85 -14.74 -2.46
C PHE A 225 23.52 -14.23 -1.06
N ALA A 226 22.27 -13.86 -0.83
CA ALA A 226 21.83 -13.26 0.41
C ALA A 226 20.64 -14.01 0.99
N LEU A 227 20.77 -14.45 2.23
CA LEU A 227 19.66 -14.96 3.01
C LEU A 227 19.35 -13.94 4.11
N TRP A 228 18.15 -13.36 4.07
CA TRP A 228 17.71 -12.30 4.98
C TRP A 228 17.06 -12.87 6.22
N ALA A 229 17.26 -12.22 7.36
CA ALA A 229 16.61 -12.60 8.61
C ALA A 229 15.52 -11.59 9.00
N ALA A 230 14.54 -12.06 9.78
CA ALA A 230 13.44 -11.25 10.31
C ALA A 230 12.67 -10.49 9.22
N GLU A 231 12.42 -11.17 8.09
CA GLU A 231 11.49 -10.67 7.06
C GLU A 231 10.07 -10.62 7.60
N GLU A 232 9.64 -11.67 8.29
CA GLU A 232 8.26 -11.80 8.75
C GLU A 232 7.91 -10.82 9.88
N GLU A 233 8.95 -10.31 10.56
CA GLU A 233 8.85 -9.25 11.57
C GLU A 233 8.89 -7.84 10.96
N GLY A 234 8.95 -7.72 9.63
CA GLY A 234 8.87 -6.45 8.91
C GLY A 234 10.12 -6.09 8.09
N LEU A 235 10.68 -7.06 7.36
CA LEU A 235 11.82 -6.92 6.45
C LEU A 235 13.09 -6.41 7.14
N LEU A 236 13.27 -6.73 8.42
CA LEU A 236 14.30 -6.10 9.26
C LEU A 236 15.71 -6.38 8.75
N GLY A 237 15.97 -7.59 8.24
CA GLY A 237 17.26 -7.99 7.69
C GLY A 237 17.65 -7.22 6.44
N SER A 238 16.79 -7.19 5.42
CA SER A 238 17.06 -6.46 4.18
C SER A 238 17.07 -4.94 4.40
N LYS A 239 16.19 -4.42 5.26
CA LYS A 239 16.24 -3.03 5.71
C LYS A 239 17.61 -2.70 6.28
N TYR A 240 18.06 -3.46 7.29
CA TYR A 240 19.34 -3.25 7.93
C TYR A 240 20.50 -3.28 6.93
N TYR A 241 20.48 -4.22 5.98
CA TYR A 241 21.50 -4.30 4.93
C TYR A 241 21.50 -3.06 4.03
N THR A 242 20.34 -2.59 3.58
CA THR A 242 20.29 -1.40 2.70
C THR A 242 20.69 -0.11 3.41
N GLU A 243 20.49 -0.03 4.73
CA GLU A 243 20.97 1.08 5.56
C GLU A 243 22.47 0.95 5.89
N ASN A 244 23.01 -0.27 5.92
CA ASN A 244 24.40 -0.58 6.28
C ASN A 244 25.06 -1.54 5.27
N PRO A 245 25.19 -1.15 3.98
CA PRO A 245 25.55 -2.08 2.93
C PRO A 245 27.03 -2.49 2.99
N ILE A 246 27.28 -3.81 3.03
CA ILE A 246 28.64 -4.36 2.85
C ILE A 246 29.08 -4.26 1.38
N TYR A 247 28.14 -4.47 0.45
CA TYR A 247 28.34 -4.20 -0.97
C TYR A 247 27.59 -2.92 -1.34
N PRO A 248 28.27 -1.85 -1.78
CA PRO A 248 27.65 -0.56 -2.03
C PRO A 248 26.44 -0.65 -2.97
N LEU A 249 25.33 0.00 -2.59
CA LEU A 249 24.08 -0.05 -3.36
C LEU A 249 24.20 0.65 -4.72
N ASP A 250 25.00 1.70 -4.84
CA ASP A 250 25.30 2.39 -6.11
C ASP A 250 26.05 1.48 -7.10
N LYS A 251 26.75 0.45 -6.60
CA LYS A 251 27.43 -0.59 -7.38
C LYS A 251 26.60 -1.87 -7.55
N THR A 252 25.44 -1.94 -6.92
CA THR A 252 24.52 -3.06 -7.11
C THR A 252 23.71 -2.81 -8.39
N VAL A 253 23.89 -3.68 -9.39
CA VAL A 253 23.21 -3.53 -10.69
C VAL A 253 21.76 -3.96 -10.61
N THR A 254 21.48 -5.02 -9.84
CA THR A 254 20.12 -5.44 -9.54
C THR A 254 20.08 -6.37 -8.32
N TYR A 255 18.89 -6.49 -7.74
CA TYR A 255 18.54 -7.51 -6.75
C TYR A 255 17.39 -8.38 -7.26
N ILE A 256 17.55 -9.71 -7.23
CA ILE A 256 16.49 -10.67 -7.52
C ILE A 256 16.12 -11.36 -6.20
N ASN A 257 14.90 -11.12 -5.75
CA ASN A 257 14.32 -11.66 -4.53
C ASN A 257 13.44 -12.87 -4.85
N LEU A 258 13.63 -13.98 -4.15
CA LEU A 258 12.76 -15.13 -4.19
C LEU A 258 11.89 -15.20 -2.94
N ASP A 259 10.64 -15.55 -3.15
CA ASP A 259 9.62 -15.71 -2.13
C ASP A 259 8.56 -16.67 -2.63
N MET A 260 8.09 -17.60 -1.79
CA MET A 260 7.00 -18.53 -2.12
C MET A 260 7.25 -19.32 -3.43
N GLU A 261 8.21 -20.24 -3.35
CA GLU A 261 8.65 -21.07 -4.47
C GLU A 261 8.19 -22.52 -4.37
N GLY A 262 8.02 -23.17 -5.54
CA GLY A 262 7.72 -24.60 -5.58
C GLY A 262 6.24 -24.97 -5.45
N HIS A 263 5.33 -23.99 -5.43
CA HIS A 263 3.89 -24.21 -5.40
C HIS A 263 3.14 -23.52 -6.57
N GLY A 264 1.83 -23.77 -6.72
CA GLY A 264 1.03 -23.12 -7.77
C GLY A 264 1.09 -23.81 -9.14
N THR A 265 1.17 -23.00 -10.21
CA THR A 265 0.96 -23.38 -11.61
C THR A 265 2.23 -23.84 -12.33
N GLY A 266 3.41 -23.55 -11.79
CA GLY A 266 4.70 -23.84 -12.43
C GLY A 266 5.26 -22.70 -13.29
N ARG A 267 4.45 -21.69 -13.64
CA ARG A 267 4.97 -20.44 -14.21
C ARG A 267 5.68 -19.61 -13.14
N VAL A 268 6.63 -18.78 -13.53
CA VAL A 268 7.43 -17.96 -12.60
C VAL A 268 7.06 -16.49 -12.77
N ASN A 269 6.45 -15.89 -11.76
CA ASN A 269 6.20 -14.45 -11.75
C ASN A 269 7.53 -13.70 -11.60
N PHE A 270 7.77 -12.71 -12.46
CA PHE A 270 8.95 -11.85 -12.40
C PHE A 270 8.49 -10.39 -12.36
N ARG A 271 8.26 -9.89 -11.15
CA ARG A 271 7.64 -8.57 -10.90
C ARG A 271 8.73 -7.54 -10.62
N GLY A 272 8.63 -6.35 -11.21
CA GLY A 272 9.62 -5.28 -11.05
C GLY A 272 10.08 -4.65 -12.37
N VAL A 273 9.53 -5.12 -13.49
CA VAL A 273 9.86 -4.65 -14.85
C VAL A 273 9.75 -3.13 -14.98
N TYR A 274 8.76 -2.53 -14.33
CA TYR A 274 8.54 -1.08 -14.38
C TYR A 274 9.63 -0.29 -13.65
N TYR A 275 10.24 -0.85 -12.61
CA TYR A 275 11.27 -0.19 -11.81
C TYR A 275 12.69 -0.48 -12.29
N GLY A 276 12.90 -1.57 -13.05
CA GLY A 276 14.18 -1.93 -13.67
C GLY A 276 14.06 -2.27 -15.16
N PRO A 277 13.54 -1.37 -16.01
CA PRO A 277 13.28 -1.69 -17.42
C PRO A 277 14.56 -2.04 -18.19
N GLU A 278 15.69 -1.39 -17.91
CA GLU A 278 16.96 -1.66 -18.57
C GLU A 278 17.49 -3.07 -18.25
N VAL A 279 17.32 -3.52 -17.00
CA VAL A 279 17.68 -4.88 -16.58
C VAL A 279 16.73 -5.89 -17.23
N TRP A 280 15.42 -5.59 -17.25
CA TRP A 280 14.43 -6.46 -17.86
C TRP A 280 14.63 -6.62 -19.37
N ASP A 281 14.97 -5.54 -20.09
CA ASP A 281 15.21 -5.61 -21.54
C ASP A 281 16.41 -6.50 -21.89
N ILE A 282 17.46 -6.49 -21.05
CA ILE A 282 18.59 -7.42 -21.17
C ILE A 282 18.12 -8.86 -20.96
N LEU A 283 17.38 -9.13 -19.88
CA LEU A 283 16.86 -10.47 -19.59
C LEU A 283 15.98 -10.98 -20.74
N LYS A 284 15.07 -10.15 -21.23
CA LYS A 284 14.18 -10.44 -22.36
C LYS A 284 14.94 -10.80 -23.64
N ALA A 285 16.05 -10.11 -23.90
CA ALA A 285 16.86 -10.32 -25.10
C ALA A 285 17.83 -11.51 -25.01
N ARG A 286 18.22 -11.92 -23.80
CA ARG A 286 19.33 -12.86 -23.57
C ARG A 286 18.92 -14.19 -22.96
N LEU A 287 17.81 -14.25 -22.23
CA LEU A 287 17.35 -15.50 -21.63
C LEU A 287 16.99 -16.52 -22.71
N PRO A 288 17.25 -17.82 -22.50
CA PRO A 288 16.78 -18.87 -23.38
C PRO A 288 15.27 -18.80 -23.56
N LYS A 289 14.77 -19.01 -24.78
CA LYS A 289 13.34 -18.91 -25.09
C LYS A 289 12.48 -19.78 -24.18
N GLU A 290 12.91 -21.00 -23.90
CA GLU A 290 12.18 -21.94 -23.03
C GLU A 290 12.04 -21.42 -21.59
N VAL A 291 13.05 -20.71 -21.07
CA VAL A 291 13.01 -20.07 -19.76
C VAL A 291 12.08 -18.85 -19.80
N MET A 292 12.22 -18.01 -20.84
CA MET A 292 11.40 -16.80 -21.01
C MET A 292 9.91 -17.13 -21.18
N ASP A 293 9.57 -18.18 -21.91
CA ASP A 293 8.18 -18.63 -22.14
C ASP A 293 7.49 -19.04 -20.82
N ASN A 294 8.28 -19.49 -19.83
CA ASN A 294 7.78 -19.84 -18.49
C ASN A 294 7.71 -18.66 -17.52
N ILE A 295 8.31 -17.51 -17.86
CA ILE A 295 8.25 -16.31 -17.03
C ILE A 295 6.93 -15.55 -17.30
N ASN A 296 6.32 -15.03 -16.24
CA ASN A 296 5.22 -14.09 -16.27
C ASN A 296 5.70 -12.72 -15.76
N PRO A 297 6.11 -11.80 -16.66
CA PRO A 297 6.57 -10.49 -16.23
C PRO A 297 5.43 -9.68 -15.60
N GLY A 298 5.77 -8.75 -14.71
CA GLY A 298 4.81 -7.74 -14.27
C GLY A 298 5.46 -6.46 -13.80
N ARG A 299 4.63 -5.42 -13.73
CA ARG A 299 4.99 -4.07 -13.25
C ARG A 299 5.79 -4.15 -11.94
N GLY A 300 5.26 -4.86 -10.96
CA GLY A 300 5.83 -4.99 -9.61
C GLY A 300 5.84 -3.66 -8.85
N GLY A 301 6.66 -3.59 -7.80
CA GLY A 301 6.81 -2.43 -6.93
C GLY A 301 7.19 -2.83 -5.51
N PRO A 302 7.27 -1.85 -4.58
CA PRO A 302 7.44 -2.15 -3.17
C PRO A 302 6.27 -3.02 -2.68
N GLY A 303 6.55 -3.94 -1.78
CA GLY A 303 5.60 -4.94 -1.32
C GLY A 303 5.98 -5.51 0.04
N GLY A 304 5.48 -6.71 0.32
CA GLY A 304 5.72 -7.40 1.58
C GLY A 304 6.88 -8.39 1.52
N SER A 305 7.98 -8.02 0.87
CA SER A 305 9.18 -8.87 0.79
C SER A 305 10.44 -8.00 0.59
N ASP A 306 11.62 -8.62 0.69
CA ASP A 306 12.90 -7.92 0.88
C ASP A 306 13.32 -7.01 -0.29
N HIS A 307 12.79 -7.21 -1.50
CA HIS A 307 13.08 -6.34 -2.65
C HIS A 307 12.66 -4.89 -2.41
N THR A 308 11.73 -4.66 -1.49
CA THR A 308 11.16 -3.35 -1.15
C THR A 308 12.22 -2.36 -0.71
N TYR A 309 13.11 -2.75 0.21
CA TYR A 309 14.13 -1.84 0.72
C TYR A 309 15.23 -1.55 -0.31
N PHE A 310 15.50 -2.51 -1.20
CA PHE A 310 16.37 -2.29 -2.36
C PHE A 310 15.77 -1.27 -3.34
N LEU A 311 14.49 -1.43 -3.73
CA LEU A 311 13.79 -0.46 -4.57
C LEU A 311 13.81 0.94 -3.96
N SER A 312 13.45 1.07 -2.68
CA SER A 312 13.42 2.36 -1.98
C SER A 312 14.79 3.03 -1.82
N SER A 313 15.86 2.24 -1.92
CA SER A 313 17.25 2.71 -1.93
C SER A 313 17.78 2.96 -3.35
N GLY A 314 16.94 2.80 -4.37
CA GLY A 314 17.31 3.01 -5.78
C GLY A 314 18.03 1.83 -6.43
N VAL A 315 17.96 0.62 -5.89
CA VAL A 315 18.47 -0.57 -6.60
C VAL A 315 17.33 -1.17 -7.43
N PRO A 316 17.50 -1.36 -8.76
CA PRO A 316 16.52 -2.10 -9.56
C PRO A 316 16.33 -3.49 -8.97
N ALA A 317 15.13 -3.83 -8.53
CA ALA A 317 14.88 -5.11 -7.88
C ALA A 317 13.63 -5.79 -8.41
N PHE A 318 13.67 -7.13 -8.36
CA PHE A 318 12.61 -7.98 -8.85
C PHE A 318 12.15 -8.92 -7.75
N PHE A 319 10.84 -9.03 -7.61
CA PHE A 319 10.19 -10.06 -6.80
C PHE A 319 9.86 -11.24 -7.70
N VAL A 320 10.39 -12.40 -7.33
CA VAL A 320 10.19 -13.68 -8.00
C VAL A 320 9.45 -14.60 -7.05
N ALA A 321 8.40 -15.21 -7.58
CA ALA A 321 7.60 -16.22 -6.91
C ALA A 321 7.01 -17.14 -7.97
N THR A 322 6.65 -18.35 -7.59
CA THR A 322 5.84 -19.20 -8.46
C THR A 322 4.42 -18.65 -8.61
N ASP A 323 3.83 -18.78 -9.80
CA ASP A 323 2.52 -18.19 -10.10
C ASP A 323 1.39 -19.12 -9.66
N GLY A 324 0.33 -18.56 -9.08
CA GLY A 324 -0.84 -19.33 -8.62
C GLY A 324 -1.22 -19.00 -7.18
N PRO A 325 -2.29 -19.62 -6.65
CA PRO A 325 -2.71 -19.41 -5.27
C PRO A 325 -1.82 -20.18 -4.30
N HIS A 326 -1.22 -19.45 -3.36
CA HIS A 326 -0.48 -20.03 -2.22
C HIS A 326 -1.38 -20.03 -0.98
N PHE A 327 -2.29 -21.00 -0.91
CA PHE A 327 -3.43 -20.97 0.03
C PHE A 327 -3.08 -21.37 1.47
N ARG A 328 -1.86 -21.86 1.73
CA ARG A 328 -1.41 -22.26 3.08
C ARG A 328 -0.28 -21.42 3.65
N THR A 329 0.24 -20.45 2.90
CA THR A 329 1.25 -19.49 3.36
C THR A 329 0.88 -18.92 4.73
N ASN A 330 1.86 -18.85 5.63
CA ASN A 330 1.66 -18.37 7.00
C ASN A 330 0.65 -19.19 7.82
N ARG A 331 0.54 -20.50 7.54
CA ARG A 331 -0.32 -21.44 8.27
C ARG A 331 0.40 -22.74 8.55
N VAL A 332 -0.11 -23.50 9.51
CA VAL A 332 0.41 -24.82 9.93
C VAL A 332 0.60 -25.78 8.76
N GLY A 333 -0.29 -25.70 7.77
CA GLY A 333 -0.26 -26.57 6.61
C GLY A 333 0.76 -26.17 5.53
N ASP A 334 1.53 -25.10 5.71
CA ASP A 334 2.68 -24.74 4.88
C ASP A 334 3.85 -25.69 5.15
N VAL A 335 3.74 -26.90 4.60
CA VAL A 335 4.65 -28.03 4.85
C VAL A 335 5.27 -28.51 3.55
N ILE A 336 6.38 -29.26 3.68
CA ILE A 336 7.18 -29.74 2.54
C ILE A 336 6.38 -30.51 1.49
N ASP A 337 5.31 -31.21 1.89
CA ASP A 337 4.44 -31.97 0.97
C ASP A 337 3.71 -31.09 -0.06
N MET A 338 3.65 -29.77 0.16
CA MET A 338 3.11 -28.82 -0.81
C MET A 338 4.08 -28.49 -1.94
N ILE A 339 5.38 -28.68 -1.70
CA ILE A 339 6.45 -28.27 -2.60
C ILE A 339 6.60 -29.32 -3.68
N LYS A 340 6.41 -28.90 -4.92
CA LYS A 340 6.58 -29.73 -6.11
C LYS A 340 7.98 -29.52 -6.68
N PRO A 341 8.84 -30.54 -6.72
CA PRO A 341 10.21 -30.41 -7.19
C PRO A 341 10.32 -29.82 -8.60
N GLU A 342 9.40 -30.16 -9.51
CA GLU A 342 9.37 -29.63 -10.87
C GLU A 342 9.05 -28.12 -10.93
N ILE A 343 8.21 -27.63 -10.03
CA ILE A 343 7.90 -26.19 -9.94
C ILE A 343 9.07 -25.45 -9.30
N LEU A 344 9.66 -26.01 -8.25
CA LEU A 344 10.83 -25.44 -7.59
C LEU A 344 12.02 -25.34 -8.56
N LYS A 345 12.18 -26.37 -9.40
CA LYS A 345 13.17 -26.37 -10.49
C LYS A 345 12.89 -25.25 -11.50
N ALA A 346 11.64 -25.00 -11.87
CA ALA A 346 11.28 -23.96 -12.83
C ALA A 346 11.68 -22.55 -12.32
N ALA A 347 11.47 -22.27 -11.02
CA ALA A 347 11.96 -21.06 -10.37
C ALA A 347 13.49 -20.98 -10.40
N GLY A 348 14.17 -22.07 -10.01
CA GLY A 348 15.63 -22.16 -10.04
C GLY A 348 16.25 -21.96 -11.42
N ASP A 349 15.66 -22.54 -12.47
CA ASP A 349 16.09 -22.34 -13.86
C ASP A 349 15.95 -20.87 -14.28
N ALA A 350 14.82 -20.23 -13.93
CA ALA A 350 14.55 -18.84 -14.27
C ALA A 350 15.55 -17.89 -13.60
N VAL A 351 15.71 -17.98 -12.28
CA VAL A 351 16.62 -17.07 -11.55
C VAL A 351 18.08 -17.40 -11.81
N GLY A 352 18.43 -18.69 -11.96
CA GLY A 352 19.78 -19.12 -12.28
C GLY A 352 20.24 -18.55 -13.61
N ALA A 353 19.43 -18.72 -14.67
CA ALA A 353 19.71 -18.16 -15.99
C ALA A 353 19.76 -16.62 -15.97
N ALA A 354 18.86 -15.96 -15.22
CA ALA A 354 18.85 -14.51 -15.10
C ALA A 354 20.14 -13.98 -14.45
N VAL A 355 20.59 -14.60 -13.36
CA VAL A 355 21.84 -14.23 -12.70
C VAL A 355 23.04 -14.48 -13.62
N GLU A 356 23.09 -15.61 -14.33
CA GLU A 356 24.17 -15.89 -15.29
C GLU A 356 24.27 -14.82 -16.39
N VAL A 357 23.14 -14.47 -17.01
CA VAL A 357 23.05 -13.42 -18.04
C VAL A 357 23.60 -12.10 -17.50
N LEU A 358 23.08 -11.63 -16.37
CA LEU A 358 23.42 -10.32 -15.81
C LEU A 358 24.87 -10.25 -15.29
N ALA A 359 25.38 -11.38 -14.78
CA ALA A 359 26.76 -11.47 -14.31
C ALA A 359 27.79 -11.50 -15.46
N LEU A 360 27.37 -11.82 -16.69
CA LEU A 360 28.21 -11.89 -17.89
C LEU A 360 28.04 -10.72 -18.87
N GLU A 361 26.90 -10.03 -18.83
CA GLU A 361 26.58 -8.95 -19.77
C GLU A 361 27.67 -7.86 -19.71
N PRO A 362 28.31 -7.46 -20.82
CA PRO A 362 29.38 -6.45 -20.76
C PRO A 362 28.90 -5.08 -20.27
N VAL A 363 27.66 -4.69 -20.58
CA VAL A 363 27.13 -3.37 -20.26
C VAL A 363 25.71 -3.51 -19.71
N ILE A 364 25.50 -3.02 -18.49
CA ILE A 364 24.17 -2.77 -17.94
C ILE A 364 24.09 -1.24 -17.77
N PRO A 365 23.21 -0.55 -18.50
CA PRO A 365 23.10 0.91 -18.41
C PRO A 365 22.89 1.35 -16.96
N ALA A 366 23.70 2.30 -16.50
CA ALA A 366 23.46 2.92 -15.21
C ALA A 366 22.22 3.80 -15.31
N THR A 367 21.19 3.51 -14.53
CA THR A 367 20.07 4.42 -14.35
C THR A 367 20.54 5.58 -13.45
N PRO A 368 20.58 6.84 -13.92
CA PRO A 368 20.86 7.99 -13.05
C PRO A 368 19.65 8.24 -12.14
N LEU A 369 19.88 8.91 -10.99
CA LEU A 369 18.81 9.34 -10.08
C LEU A 369 17.85 8.20 -9.70
N ARG A 370 18.42 7.03 -9.36
CA ARG A 370 17.64 5.78 -9.19
C ARG A 370 16.61 5.91 -8.08
N ARG A 371 16.99 6.54 -6.97
CA ARG A 371 16.14 6.70 -5.80
C ARG A 371 15.00 7.68 -6.08
N GLU A 372 15.32 8.81 -6.70
CA GLU A 372 14.36 9.82 -7.12
C GLU A 372 13.37 9.24 -8.14
N THR A 373 13.88 8.47 -9.11
CA THR A 373 13.06 7.76 -10.11
C THR A 373 12.16 6.71 -9.46
N TYR A 374 12.63 6.00 -8.43
CA TYR A 374 11.79 5.11 -7.64
C TYR A 374 10.61 5.89 -7.02
N TYR A 375 10.89 6.99 -6.32
CA TYR A 375 9.83 7.79 -5.68
C TYR A 375 8.87 8.40 -6.69
N TRP A 376 9.37 8.87 -7.84
CA TRP A 376 8.53 9.30 -8.96
C TRP A 376 7.54 8.21 -9.41
N ARG A 377 8.00 6.95 -9.48
CA ARG A 377 7.18 5.80 -9.90
C ARG A 377 6.29 5.21 -8.81
N TYR A 378 6.67 5.43 -7.56
CA TYR A 378 6.00 4.89 -6.37
C TYR A 378 4.89 5.80 -5.86
N LEU A 379 5.10 7.12 -5.91
CA LEU A 379 4.14 8.10 -5.44
C LEU A 379 2.99 8.21 -6.44
N THR A 380 1.80 8.55 -5.94
CA THR A 380 0.69 8.94 -6.82
C THR A 380 0.97 10.31 -7.42
N ILE A 381 1.21 10.36 -8.73
CA ILE A 381 1.58 11.58 -9.44
C ILE A 381 0.35 12.25 -10.04
N LEU A 382 0.13 13.52 -9.68
CA LEU A 382 -0.93 14.37 -10.24
C LEU A 382 -0.33 15.44 -11.17
N ASN A 383 -0.76 15.45 -12.44
CA ASN A 383 -0.37 16.48 -13.40
C ASN A 383 -1.38 17.66 -13.38
N HIS A 384 -0.91 18.84 -12.98
CA HIS A 384 -1.72 20.04 -12.75
C HIS A 384 -1.92 20.96 -13.98
N GLU A 385 -1.40 20.60 -15.16
CA GLU A 385 -1.47 21.41 -16.40
C GLU A 385 -2.90 21.78 -16.87
N VAL A 386 -3.91 20.95 -16.50
CA VAL A 386 -5.33 21.06 -16.90
C VAL A 386 -5.62 21.32 -18.40
N PRO A 387 -4.93 20.68 -19.38
CA PRO A 387 -5.16 20.90 -20.81
C PRO A 387 -6.60 20.58 -21.27
N PRO A 388 -6.99 21.02 -22.48
CA PRO A 388 -8.25 20.59 -23.10
C PRO A 388 -8.40 19.06 -23.12
N LEU A 389 -9.60 18.57 -22.80
CA LEU A 389 -9.91 17.14 -22.67
C LEU A 389 -9.57 16.32 -23.92
N ASP A 390 -9.85 16.86 -25.10
CA ASP A 390 -9.54 16.23 -26.38
C ASP A 390 -8.03 16.06 -26.61
N LYS A 391 -7.21 17.02 -26.17
CA LYS A 391 -5.74 16.93 -26.24
C LYS A 391 -5.19 15.86 -25.32
N VAL A 392 -5.75 15.71 -24.11
CA VAL A 392 -5.38 14.61 -23.18
C VAL A 392 -5.63 13.26 -23.82
N ILE A 393 -6.84 13.07 -24.38
CA ILE A 393 -7.23 11.82 -25.02
C ILE A 393 -6.31 11.52 -26.21
N ALA A 394 -6.06 12.52 -27.07
CA ALA A 394 -5.22 12.35 -28.25
C ALA A 394 -3.74 12.10 -27.91
N GLY A 395 -3.23 12.71 -26.84
CA GLY A 395 -1.84 12.60 -26.41
C GLY A 395 -1.50 11.30 -25.68
N HIS A 396 -2.43 10.74 -24.90
CA HIS A 396 -2.15 9.60 -24.02
C HIS A 396 -2.50 8.23 -24.62
N LYS A 397 -3.69 8.08 -25.23
CA LYS A 397 -4.17 6.83 -25.87
C LYS A 397 -3.83 5.55 -25.08
N ASP A 398 -3.28 4.54 -25.75
CA ASP A 398 -3.06 3.15 -25.29
C ASP A 398 -1.81 2.92 -24.40
N VAL A 399 -1.19 3.95 -23.80
CA VAL A 399 -0.08 3.75 -22.84
C VAL A 399 -0.53 2.83 -21.70
N GLN A 400 0.18 1.71 -21.50
CA GLN A 400 -0.20 0.65 -20.55
C GLN A 400 0.42 0.79 -19.16
N ASP A 401 1.49 1.57 -18.99
CA ASP A 401 2.17 1.77 -17.71
C ASP A 401 2.66 3.23 -17.60
N PRO A 402 1.76 4.17 -17.27
CA PRO A 402 2.10 5.59 -17.24
C PRO A 402 2.91 5.97 -16.00
N ASP A 403 3.79 6.94 -16.17
CA ASP A 403 4.53 7.63 -15.10
C ASP A 403 3.66 8.67 -14.35
N VAL A 404 2.41 8.90 -14.79
CA VAL A 404 1.46 9.86 -14.20
C VAL A 404 0.16 9.12 -13.89
N ASP A 405 -0.28 9.16 -12.64
CA ASP A 405 -1.49 8.44 -12.20
C ASP A 405 -2.77 9.25 -12.43
N PHE A 406 -2.69 10.58 -12.24
CA PHE A 406 -3.82 11.49 -12.39
C PHE A 406 -3.52 12.63 -13.34
N GLN A 407 -4.42 12.85 -14.29
CA GLN A 407 -4.40 13.97 -15.21
C GLN A 407 -5.62 14.85 -15.00
N LEU A 408 -5.41 16.14 -14.73
CA LEU A 408 -6.48 17.12 -14.81
C LEU A 408 -6.76 17.46 -16.27
N ALA A 409 -8.03 17.52 -16.66
CA ALA A 409 -8.43 17.92 -18.00
C ALA A 409 -9.67 18.80 -17.92
N ALA A 410 -9.78 19.81 -18.76
CA ALA A 410 -10.95 20.68 -18.77
C ALA A 410 -11.63 20.74 -20.14
N VAL A 411 -12.95 20.85 -20.12
CA VAL A 411 -13.74 21.24 -21.29
C VAL A 411 -13.71 22.78 -21.38
N PRO A 412 -13.11 23.36 -22.43
CA PRO A 412 -13.07 24.81 -22.60
C PRO A 412 -14.43 25.35 -23.06
N GLU A 413 -14.69 26.62 -22.75
CA GLU A 413 -15.81 27.35 -23.35
C GLU A 413 -15.53 27.69 -24.81
N LYS A 414 -16.53 27.49 -25.67
CA LYS A 414 -16.45 27.88 -27.07
C LYS A 414 -16.48 29.39 -27.21
N GLU A 415 -15.44 29.93 -27.82
CA GLU A 415 -15.32 31.37 -28.07
C GLU A 415 -16.51 31.88 -28.92
N GLY A 416 -17.11 32.98 -28.49
CA GLY A 416 -18.27 33.60 -29.14
C GLY A 416 -19.62 32.90 -28.91
N ALA A 417 -19.67 31.77 -28.20
CA ALA A 417 -20.93 31.14 -27.81
C ALA A 417 -21.45 31.70 -26.47
N ALA A 418 -22.77 31.81 -26.33
CA ALA A 418 -23.44 32.25 -25.09
C ALA A 418 -24.77 31.51 -24.89
N GLY A 419 -25.34 31.60 -23.69
CA GLY A 419 -26.63 30.99 -23.35
C GLY A 419 -26.67 29.48 -23.63
N ASP A 420 -27.76 29.03 -24.24
CA ASP A 420 -27.99 27.60 -24.50
C ASP A 420 -27.00 26.98 -25.49
N ALA A 421 -26.51 27.76 -26.48
CA ALA A 421 -25.53 27.27 -27.43
C ALA A 421 -24.20 26.90 -26.74
N LEU A 422 -23.77 27.71 -25.77
CA LEU A 422 -22.57 27.41 -24.98
C LEU A 422 -22.78 26.17 -24.09
N ARG A 423 -23.93 26.07 -23.42
CA ARG A 423 -24.23 24.92 -22.54
C ARG A 423 -24.27 23.60 -23.30
N LEU A 424 -24.90 23.59 -24.48
CA LEU A 424 -24.95 22.40 -25.34
C LEU A 424 -23.56 22.01 -25.83
N ASP A 425 -22.72 22.97 -26.21
CA ASP A 425 -21.34 22.71 -26.64
C ASP A 425 -20.51 22.07 -25.51
N VAL A 426 -20.53 22.67 -24.32
CA VAL A 426 -19.84 22.14 -23.13
C VAL A 426 -20.35 20.75 -22.77
N MET A 427 -21.67 20.52 -22.81
CA MET A 427 -22.27 19.22 -22.50
C MET A 427 -21.84 18.14 -23.51
N ASN A 428 -21.89 18.44 -24.81
CA ASN A 428 -21.50 17.51 -25.86
C ASN A 428 -20.01 17.14 -25.76
N ASN A 429 -19.15 18.13 -25.50
CA ASN A 429 -17.72 17.91 -25.34
C ASN A 429 -17.39 17.09 -24.08
N LEU A 430 -18.10 17.35 -22.97
CA LEU A 430 -17.97 16.57 -21.73
C LEU A 430 -18.35 15.10 -21.95
N LEU A 431 -19.55 14.85 -22.46
CA LEU A 431 -20.08 13.48 -22.64
C LEU A 431 -19.25 12.69 -23.65
N SER A 432 -18.96 13.27 -24.81
CA SER A 432 -18.16 12.59 -25.84
C SER A 432 -16.71 12.35 -25.40
N GLY A 433 -16.13 13.26 -24.60
CA GLY A 433 -14.80 13.07 -24.03
C GLY A 433 -14.77 11.92 -23.01
N LEU A 434 -15.77 11.83 -22.13
CA LEU A 434 -15.90 10.73 -21.16
C LEU A 434 -16.08 9.38 -21.85
N GLU A 435 -16.85 9.32 -22.94
CA GLU A 435 -17.01 8.11 -23.75
C GLU A 435 -15.67 7.67 -24.36
N LYS A 436 -14.94 8.59 -25.00
CA LYS A 436 -13.61 8.31 -25.56
C LYS A 436 -12.58 7.86 -24.52
N ILE A 437 -12.66 8.39 -23.28
CA ILE A 437 -11.84 7.89 -22.18
C ILE A 437 -12.18 6.43 -21.87
N ARG A 438 -13.47 6.07 -21.79
CA ARG A 438 -13.90 4.68 -21.51
C ARG A 438 -13.45 3.70 -22.59
N GLU A 439 -13.39 4.14 -23.85
CA GLU A 439 -12.91 3.35 -24.98
C GLU A 439 -11.37 3.21 -25.01
N SER A 440 -10.64 4.04 -24.27
CA SER A 440 -9.18 4.02 -24.25
C SER A 440 -8.60 2.86 -23.43
N LYS A 441 -7.51 2.27 -23.94
CA LYS A 441 -6.74 1.26 -23.20
C LYS A 441 -5.86 1.85 -22.11
N GLY A 442 -5.40 3.09 -22.24
CA GLY A 442 -4.48 3.73 -21.28
C GLY A 442 -5.10 4.80 -20.39
N LEU A 443 -6.39 5.12 -20.57
CA LEU A 443 -7.10 6.11 -19.75
C LEU A 443 -8.31 5.52 -19.03
N SER A 444 -8.60 6.06 -17.86
CA SER A 444 -9.84 5.83 -17.11
C SER A 444 -10.43 7.18 -16.67
N ALA A 445 -11.76 7.28 -16.58
CA ALA A 445 -12.41 8.48 -16.05
C ALA A 445 -12.54 8.35 -14.53
N TYR A 446 -12.32 9.44 -13.80
CA TYR A 446 -12.53 9.46 -12.35
C TYR A 446 -14.02 9.27 -12.00
N SER A 447 -14.35 8.24 -11.22
CA SER A 447 -15.72 7.85 -10.89
C SER A 447 -16.18 8.24 -9.47
N GLY A 448 -15.35 8.96 -8.70
CA GLY A 448 -15.76 9.51 -7.40
C GLY A 448 -15.65 8.58 -6.20
N ALA A 449 -15.16 7.34 -6.36
CA ALA A 449 -14.68 6.53 -5.26
C ALA A 449 -13.14 6.53 -5.29
N PRO A 450 -12.46 7.17 -4.33
CA PRO A 450 -11.08 6.84 -4.04
C PRO A 450 -11.09 5.47 -3.39
N GLN A 451 -11.17 4.40 -4.20
CA GLN A 451 -10.80 3.08 -3.70
C GLN A 451 -9.30 3.14 -3.40
N MET A 452 -8.99 3.43 -2.13
CA MET A 452 -7.74 3.13 -1.43
C MET A 452 -6.45 3.31 -2.27
N MET A 453 -6.01 4.56 -2.48
CA MET A 453 -4.66 4.88 -3.02
C MET A 453 -3.80 5.72 -2.04
N MET A 454 -4.38 6.17 -0.91
CA MET A 454 -3.66 6.97 0.08
C MET A 454 -2.82 6.06 0.98
N GLY A 455 -1.54 5.89 0.61
CA GLY A 455 -0.54 5.18 1.38
C GLY A 455 -0.17 3.86 0.72
N GLY A 456 1.08 3.75 0.28
CA GLY A 456 1.66 2.58 -0.41
C GLY A 456 1.79 1.32 0.47
N ARG A 457 0.67 0.87 1.05
CA ARG A 457 0.50 -0.36 1.80
C ARG A 457 -0.60 -1.26 1.23
N GLY A 458 -0.89 -1.13 -0.06
CA GLY A 458 -1.60 -2.18 -0.81
C GLY A 458 -0.63 -3.33 -1.10
N MET A 459 -0.48 -4.26 -0.16
CA MET A 459 0.10 -5.58 -0.46
C MET A 459 -0.62 -6.17 -1.67
N GLY A 460 0.13 -6.50 -2.73
CA GLY A 460 -0.37 -7.27 -3.85
C GLY A 460 -1.06 -6.44 -4.93
N GLY A 461 -0.27 -5.95 -5.88
CA GLY A 461 -0.61 -5.88 -7.31
C GLY A 461 -2.00 -5.38 -7.70
N SER A 462 -2.11 -4.08 -7.96
CA SER A 462 -2.75 -3.50 -9.16
C SER A 462 -2.93 -1.99 -9.03
N GLN A 463 -1.85 -1.24 -9.17
CA GLN A 463 -1.82 0.23 -9.19
C GLN A 463 -0.86 0.63 -10.35
N PRO A 464 -1.23 1.58 -11.21
CA PRO A 464 -2.26 1.30 -12.22
C PRO A 464 -1.70 1.18 -13.65
N ALA A 465 -2.44 0.49 -14.53
CA ALA A 465 -2.15 0.38 -15.97
C ALA A 465 -2.73 1.53 -16.82
N LYS A 466 -3.40 2.50 -16.18
CA LYS A 466 -4.11 3.59 -16.84
C LYS A 466 -3.96 4.87 -16.03
N THR A 467 -3.88 5.99 -16.74
CA THR A 467 -3.97 7.32 -16.13
C THR A 467 -5.44 7.65 -15.89
N THR A 468 -5.76 8.02 -14.65
CA THR A 468 -7.09 8.50 -14.30
C THR A 468 -7.24 9.97 -14.69
N VAL A 469 -8.22 10.27 -15.53
CA VAL A 469 -8.53 11.62 -15.96
C VAL A 469 -9.62 12.20 -15.06
N LEU A 470 -9.29 13.27 -14.35
CA LEU A 470 -10.25 14.10 -13.64
C LEU A 470 -10.73 15.19 -14.59
N VAL A 471 -11.99 15.11 -15.02
CA VAL A 471 -12.57 16.05 -15.99
C VAL A 471 -13.26 17.20 -15.26
N GLY A 472 -12.94 18.43 -15.63
CA GLY A 472 -13.59 19.63 -15.14
C GLY A 472 -14.02 20.56 -16.28
N LEU A 473 -14.46 21.75 -15.90
CA LEU A 473 -14.85 22.82 -16.82
C LEU A 473 -13.84 23.96 -16.72
N ARG A 474 -13.53 24.63 -17.82
CA ARG A 474 -12.70 25.84 -17.81
C ARG A 474 -13.57 27.05 -18.10
N GLY A 475 -13.67 27.96 -17.14
CA GLY A 475 -14.58 29.11 -17.22
C GLY A 475 -15.92 28.87 -16.51
N ILE A 476 -16.76 29.90 -16.55
CA ILE A 476 -18.04 30.02 -15.80
C ILE A 476 -19.15 30.68 -16.64
N GLY A 477 -18.88 31.07 -17.88
CA GLY A 477 -19.86 31.59 -18.82
C GLY A 477 -21.08 30.68 -18.94
N ALA A 478 -20.91 29.35 -18.87
CA ALA A 478 -22.02 28.41 -18.87
C ALA A 478 -22.98 28.55 -17.67
N PHE A 479 -22.54 29.18 -16.57
CA PHE A 479 -23.33 29.37 -15.33
C PHE A 479 -23.91 30.77 -15.17
N ARG A 480 -23.40 31.77 -15.90
CA ARG A 480 -23.65 33.20 -15.62
C ARG A 480 -25.14 33.55 -15.46
N ASP A 481 -25.95 33.14 -16.42
CA ASP A 481 -27.39 33.49 -16.44
C ASP A 481 -28.27 32.45 -15.74
N ASP A 482 -27.76 31.24 -15.49
CA ASP A 482 -28.50 30.16 -14.82
C ASP A 482 -27.56 29.25 -14.03
N LEU A 483 -27.50 29.50 -12.73
CA LEU A 483 -26.62 28.81 -11.79
C LEU A 483 -26.93 27.32 -11.62
N ARG A 484 -28.12 26.86 -12.02
CA ARG A 484 -28.51 25.43 -11.91
C ARG A 484 -27.64 24.53 -12.78
N TRP A 485 -26.99 25.09 -13.80
CA TRP A 485 -26.10 24.34 -14.67
C TRP A 485 -24.88 23.77 -13.94
N ALA A 486 -24.43 24.39 -12.85
CA ALA A 486 -23.36 23.83 -12.03
C ALA A 486 -23.72 22.41 -11.54
N ASP A 487 -24.94 22.21 -11.05
CA ASP A 487 -25.46 20.90 -10.62
C ASP A 487 -25.61 19.93 -11.79
N VAL A 488 -26.09 20.42 -12.94
CA VAL A 488 -26.24 19.59 -14.16
C VAL A 488 -24.87 19.04 -14.59
N PHE A 489 -23.85 19.88 -14.76
CA PHE A 489 -22.54 19.41 -15.19
C PHE A 489 -21.85 18.52 -14.16
N SER A 490 -22.00 18.82 -12.87
CA SER A 490 -21.52 17.94 -11.79
C SER A 490 -22.09 16.53 -11.92
N LYS A 491 -23.41 16.41 -12.09
CA LYS A 491 -24.10 15.13 -12.31
C LYS A 491 -23.70 14.40 -13.59
N GLN A 492 -23.22 15.13 -14.60
CA GLN A 492 -22.72 14.55 -15.85
C GLN A 492 -21.22 14.20 -15.80
N GLY A 493 -20.55 14.37 -14.64
CA GLY A 493 -19.19 13.90 -14.41
C GLY A 493 -18.11 14.99 -14.36
N ALA A 494 -18.49 16.27 -14.41
CA ALA A 494 -17.54 17.35 -14.11
C ALA A 494 -17.17 17.31 -12.61
N ALA A 495 -15.87 17.44 -12.30
CA ALA A 495 -15.35 17.33 -10.95
C ALA A 495 -14.90 18.66 -10.34
N PHE A 496 -14.49 19.59 -11.19
CA PHE A 496 -13.97 20.89 -10.78
C PHE A 496 -14.28 21.95 -11.83
N VAL A 497 -14.15 23.21 -11.43
CA VAL A 497 -14.17 24.38 -12.30
C VAL A 497 -12.83 25.06 -12.20
N LEU A 498 -12.14 25.22 -13.33
CA LEU A 498 -10.88 25.95 -13.45
C LEU A 498 -11.15 27.41 -13.85
N LEU A 499 -10.62 28.34 -13.07
CA LEU A 499 -10.62 29.78 -13.37
C LEU A 499 -9.20 30.32 -13.39
N ASP A 500 -8.68 30.52 -14.60
CA ASP A 500 -7.37 31.12 -14.90
C ASP A 500 -7.46 32.64 -15.13
N ARG A 501 -8.66 33.17 -15.37
CA ARG A 501 -8.95 34.60 -15.50
C ARG A 501 -10.08 35.01 -14.56
N PRO A 502 -9.82 35.09 -13.25
CA PRO A 502 -10.88 35.24 -12.25
C PRO A 502 -11.40 36.67 -12.09
N GLY A 503 -10.89 37.65 -12.85
CA GLY A 503 -11.23 39.08 -12.70
C GLY A 503 -12.72 39.41 -12.68
N PHE A 504 -13.55 38.64 -13.39
CA PHE A 504 -15.02 38.78 -13.35
C PHE A 504 -15.63 38.59 -11.94
N LEU A 505 -15.00 37.79 -11.08
CA LEU A 505 -15.52 37.52 -9.74
C LEU A 505 -15.43 38.76 -8.84
N PHE A 506 -14.59 39.73 -9.19
CA PHE A 506 -14.24 40.85 -8.34
C PHE A 506 -14.76 42.17 -8.93
N GLY A 507 -15.23 43.06 -8.06
CA GLY A 507 -15.47 44.47 -8.35
C GLY A 507 -14.47 45.36 -7.60
N GLU A 508 -14.72 46.67 -7.55
CA GLU A 508 -13.84 47.65 -6.91
C GLU A 508 -13.62 47.40 -5.40
N ALA A 509 -14.59 46.77 -4.72
CA ALA A 509 -14.58 46.52 -3.27
C ALA A 509 -14.30 45.06 -2.88
N GLY A 510 -13.76 44.23 -3.78
CA GLY A 510 -13.52 42.80 -3.55
C GLY A 510 -14.50 41.90 -4.29
N LEU A 511 -14.89 40.76 -3.71
CA LEU A 511 -15.77 39.79 -4.38
C LEU A 511 -17.16 40.40 -4.67
N SER A 512 -17.58 40.41 -5.93
CA SER A 512 -18.87 40.99 -6.36
C SER A 512 -20.05 40.12 -5.91
N GLU A 513 -21.27 40.69 -5.91
CA GLU A 513 -22.48 39.93 -5.56
C GLU A 513 -22.71 38.76 -6.54
N GLU A 514 -22.51 39.00 -7.83
CA GLU A 514 -22.58 37.96 -8.86
C GLU A 514 -21.50 36.90 -8.66
N GLY A 515 -20.25 37.33 -8.41
CA GLY A 515 -19.14 36.43 -8.12
C GLY A 515 -19.43 35.52 -6.92
N ARG A 516 -19.98 36.07 -5.83
CA ARG A 516 -20.39 35.31 -4.64
C ARG A 516 -21.45 34.25 -4.97
N LYS A 517 -22.50 34.63 -5.70
CA LYS A 517 -23.56 33.68 -6.13
C LYS A 517 -22.99 32.57 -7.01
N THR A 518 -22.08 32.89 -7.92
CA THR A 518 -21.43 31.92 -8.80
C THR A 518 -20.59 30.91 -8.03
N VAL A 519 -19.68 31.36 -7.15
CA VAL A 519 -18.84 30.43 -6.38
C VAL A 519 -19.67 29.57 -5.45
N ASP A 520 -20.69 30.14 -4.78
CA ASP A 520 -21.60 29.38 -3.92
C ASP A 520 -22.36 28.29 -4.69
N ALA A 521 -22.80 28.57 -5.92
CA ALA A 521 -23.47 27.58 -6.77
C ALA A 521 -22.53 26.43 -7.15
N ILE A 522 -21.28 26.74 -7.52
CA ILE A 522 -20.23 25.74 -7.81
C ILE A 522 -20.00 24.85 -6.59
N GLY A 523 -19.80 25.46 -5.42
CA GLY A 523 -19.56 24.74 -4.17
C GLY A 523 -20.75 23.90 -3.69
N LYS A 524 -21.99 24.36 -3.92
CA LYS A 524 -23.21 23.58 -3.66
C LYS A 524 -23.37 22.40 -4.61
N ALA A 525 -22.92 22.53 -5.85
CA ALA A 525 -22.92 21.44 -6.82
C ALA A 525 -21.84 20.36 -6.55
N GLY A 526 -21.00 20.54 -5.53
CA GLY A 526 -19.91 19.61 -5.20
C GLY A 526 -18.71 19.70 -6.15
N LEU A 527 -18.62 20.75 -6.97
CA LEU A 527 -17.49 20.99 -7.85
C LEU A 527 -16.37 21.68 -7.07
N LEU A 528 -15.14 21.15 -7.14
CA LEU A 528 -13.97 21.83 -6.58
C LEU A 528 -13.69 23.09 -7.41
N LEU A 529 -13.57 24.25 -6.74
CA LEU A 529 -13.09 25.45 -7.41
C LEU A 529 -11.56 25.43 -7.44
N VAL A 530 -10.98 25.39 -8.64
CA VAL A 530 -9.53 25.48 -8.88
C VAL A 530 -9.25 26.85 -9.50
N ILE A 531 -8.51 27.70 -8.79
CA ILE A 531 -8.34 29.10 -9.18
C ILE A 531 -6.87 29.51 -9.15
N SER A 532 -6.45 30.28 -10.15
CA SER A 532 -5.09 30.82 -10.26
C SER A 532 -5.12 32.30 -10.65
N GLY A 533 -3.96 32.96 -10.54
CA GLY A 533 -3.81 34.36 -10.96
C GLY A 533 -4.54 35.38 -10.09
N LEU A 534 -4.73 35.06 -8.80
CA LEU A 534 -5.28 36.00 -7.83
C LEU A 534 -4.16 36.76 -7.12
N GLU A 535 -4.36 38.07 -6.98
CA GLU A 535 -3.57 38.87 -6.05
C GLU A 535 -3.86 38.44 -4.60
N PRO A 536 -2.92 38.67 -3.65
CA PRO A 536 -3.11 38.28 -2.25
C PRO A 536 -4.42 38.81 -1.62
N ALA A 537 -4.79 40.06 -1.91
CA ALA A 537 -6.02 40.67 -1.43
C ALA A 537 -7.29 39.97 -1.98
N GLN A 538 -7.26 39.55 -3.25
CA GLN A 538 -8.36 38.84 -3.89
C GLN A 538 -8.50 37.43 -3.33
N SER A 539 -7.37 36.75 -3.06
CA SER A 539 -7.34 35.43 -2.42
C SER A 539 -7.98 35.47 -1.03
N LYS A 540 -7.65 36.50 -0.22
CA LYS A 540 -8.28 36.72 1.10
C LYS A 540 -9.78 36.96 0.96
N ALA A 541 -10.19 37.91 0.12
CA ALA A 541 -11.60 38.26 -0.08
C ALA A 541 -12.46 37.06 -0.53
N LEU A 542 -11.91 36.19 -1.39
CA LEU A 542 -12.56 34.96 -1.82
C LEU A 542 -12.76 33.99 -0.64
N LEU A 543 -11.70 33.68 0.11
CA LEU A 543 -11.76 32.72 1.22
C LEU A 543 -12.56 33.23 2.43
N GLU A 544 -12.69 34.54 2.62
CA GLU A 544 -13.57 35.13 3.63
C GLU A 544 -15.06 34.95 3.27
N SER A 545 -15.37 34.97 1.97
CA SER A 545 -16.75 34.88 1.47
C SER A 545 -17.16 33.44 1.12
N PHE A 546 -16.22 32.59 0.75
CA PHE A 546 -16.48 31.24 0.25
C PHE A 546 -16.28 30.20 1.35
N SER A 547 -17.37 29.53 1.71
CA SER A 547 -17.40 28.60 2.86
C SER A 547 -17.02 27.15 2.51
N LYS A 548 -16.83 26.84 1.23
CA LYS A 548 -16.48 25.50 0.75
C LYS A 548 -14.96 25.41 0.49
N PRO A 549 -14.37 24.21 0.58
CA PRO A 549 -12.98 24.00 0.19
C PRO A 549 -12.74 24.38 -1.28
N LEU A 550 -11.64 25.08 -1.53
CA LEU A 550 -11.12 25.35 -2.88
C LEU A 550 -9.65 24.96 -3.00
N PHE A 551 -9.13 24.97 -4.23
CA PHE A 551 -7.71 24.83 -4.52
C PHE A 551 -7.19 26.12 -5.17
N LEU A 552 -6.33 26.83 -4.44
CA LEU A 552 -5.72 28.08 -4.89
C LEU A 552 -4.33 27.78 -5.43
N ALA A 553 -4.04 28.07 -6.69
CA ALA A 553 -2.68 28.01 -7.24
C ALA A 553 -2.05 29.41 -7.23
N SER A 554 -0.87 29.54 -6.61
CA SER A 554 -0.14 30.81 -6.52
C SER A 554 1.37 30.57 -6.60
N ASP A 555 2.07 31.47 -7.26
CA ASP A 555 3.53 31.58 -7.30
C ASP A 555 4.10 32.25 -6.03
N ILE A 556 3.25 32.96 -5.27
CA ILE A 556 3.62 33.68 -4.06
C ILE A 556 3.33 32.81 -2.81
N PRO A 557 4.29 32.64 -1.88
CA PRO A 557 4.03 31.99 -0.60
C PRO A 557 2.93 32.71 0.21
N PRO A 558 2.08 31.98 0.94
CA PRO A 558 0.96 32.57 1.64
C PRO A 558 1.43 33.33 2.89
N ASP A 559 0.86 34.50 3.15
CA ASP A 559 1.05 35.20 4.43
C ASP A 559 0.24 34.55 5.57
N GLN A 560 0.46 35.01 6.80
CA GLN A 560 -0.18 34.42 8.00
C GLN A 560 -1.72 34.50 7.97
N ASP A 561 -2.28 35.59 7.44
CA ASP A 561 -3.73 35.73 7.34
C ASP A 561 -4.30 34.71 6.34
N LEU A 562 -3.66 34.58 5.17
CA LEU A 562 -4.08 33.63 4.14
C LEU A 562 -3.95 32.19 4.64
N ILE A 563 -2.90 31.85 5.37
CA ILE A 563 -2.73 30.56 6.03
C ILE A 563 -3.90 30.27 6.98
N GLY A 564 -4.28 31.25 7.81
CA GLY A 564 -5.43 31.12 8.72
C GLY A 564 -6.74 30.83 7.98
N LEU A 565 -6.98 31.53 6.87
CA LEU A 565 -8.16 31.35 6.02
C LEU A 565 -8.18 29.99 5.30
N LEU A 566 -7.05 29.56 4.75
CA LEU A 566 -6.91 28.24 4.12
C LEU A 566 -7.24 27.12 5.11
N LYS A 567 -6.67 27.17 6.32
CA LYS A 567 -6.96 26.19 7.38
C LYS A 567 -8.43 26.23 7.81
N LYS A 568 -8.99 27.43 8.01
CA LYS A 568 -10.41 27.62 8.41
C LYS A 568 -11.39 27.05 7.39
N THR A 569 -11.14 27.28 6.10
CA THR A 569 -12.00 26.81 5.00
C THR A 569 -11.68 25.39 4.55
N LYS A 570 -10.63 24.77 5.13
CA LYS A 570 -10.09 23.46 4.72
C LYS A 570 -9.68 23.42 3.24
N SER A 571 -9.30 24.58 2.69
CA SER A 571 -8.82 24.76 1.33
C SER A 571 -7.34 24.42 1.23
N SER A 572 -6.90 24.10 0.01
CA SER A 572 -5.51 23.77 -0.28
C SER A 572 -4.85 24.86 -1.13
N LEU A 573 -3.56 25.06 -0.91
CA LEU A 573 -2.70 25.91 -1.73
C LEU A 573 -1.81 25.04 -2.61
N GLY A 574 -1.81 25.30 -3.91
CA GLY A 574 -0.80 24.82 -4.85
C GLY A 574 0.27 25.88 -5.06
N LEU A 575 1.50 25.64 -4.60
CA LEU A 575 2.63 26.54 -4.85
C LEU A 575 3.19 26.27 -6.24
N VAL A 576 3.23 27.29 -7.10
CA VAL A 576 3.61 27.15 -8.50
C VAL A 576 5.13 27.03 -8.63
N LEU A 577 5.55 25.93 -9.26
CA LEU A 577 6.90 25.65 -9.73
C LEU A 577 6.99 26.12 -11.19
N GLY A 578 7.74 27.21 -11.39
CA GLY A 578 7.85 27.85 -12.70
C GLY A 578 8.51 26.94 -13.75
N LYS A 579 8.18 27.14 -15.02
CA LYS A 579 8.60 26.26 -16.13
C LYS A 579 10.11 25.95 -16.18
N ASP A 580 10.94 26.97 -15.96
CA ASP A 580 12.41 26.86 -16.01
C ASP A 580 13.04 27.09 -14.62
N GLU A 581 12.24 27.04 -13.56
CA GLU A 581 12.71 27.29 -12.20
C GLU A 581 13.58 26.13 -11.71
N ASN A 582 14.69 26.47 -11.05
CA ASN A 582 15.59 25.50 -10.44
C ASN A 582 14.89 24.80 -9.25
N PRO A 583 14.88 23.45 -9.19
CA PRO A 583 14.25 22.73 -8.09
C PRO A 583 14.74 23.10 -6.68
N ALA A 584 16.01 23.46 -6.51
CA ALA A 584 16.57 23.84 -5.22
C ALA A 584 16.04 25.21 -4.73
N ASP A 585 15.87 26.16 -5.64
CA ASP A 585 15.32 27.48 -5.32
C ASP A 585 13.82 27.38 -4.97
N TYR A 586 13.08 26.59 -5.75
CA TYR A 586 11.67 26.28 -5.45
C TYR A 586 11.54 25.56 -4.10
N PHE A 587 12.38 24.55 -3.85
CA PHE A 587 12.34 23.75 -2.63
C PHE A 587 12.42 24.61 -1.37
N LYS A 588 13.26 25.67 -1.36
CA LYS A 588 13.34 26.60 -0.23
C LYS A 588 11.99 27.25 0.09
N ARG A 589 11.29 27.75 -0.94
CA ARG A 589 9.96 28.37 -0.77
C ARG A 589 8.91 27.35 -0.35
N LEU A 590 8.98 26.14 -0.90
CA LEU A 590 8.09 25.03 -0.55
C LEU A 590 8.26 24.63 0.93
N ASP A 591 9.50 24.51 1.42
CA ASP A 591 9.81 24.11 2.78
C ASP A 591 9.33 25.15 3.80
N GLU A 592 9.54 26.45 3.51
CA GLU A 592 9.01 27.57 4.32
C GLU A 592 7.47 27.54 4.38
N ALA A 593 6.80 27.33 3.23
CA ALA A 593 5.35 27.23 3.16
C ALA A 593 4.82 25.99 3.90
N LYS A 594 5.49 24.84 3.77
CA LYS A 594 5.16 23.60 4.49
C LYS A 594 5.24 23.81 6.00
N GLY A 595 6.30 24.43 6.49
CA GLY A 595 6.48 24.70 7.92
C GLY A 595 5.34 25.52 8.54
N SER A 596 4.69 26.37 7.75
CA SER A 596 3.61 27.26 8.21
C SER A 596 2.20 26.68 7.98
N LEU A 597 1.95 26.18 6.76
CA LEU A 597 0.63 25.69 6.34
C LEU A 597 0.38 24.23 6.70
N GLY A 598 1.44 23.41 6.74
CA GLY A 598 1.36 21.95 6.82
C GLY A 598 1.28 21.32 5.42
N ALA A 599 1.91 20.16 5.24
CA ALA A 599 1.89 19.43 3.97
C ALA A 599 0.46 19.01 3.58
N GLU A 600 -0.42 18.83 4.56
CA GLU A 600 -1.79 18.36 4.36
C GLU A 600 -2.67 19.30 3.54
N ASN A 601 -2.34 20.59 3.52
CA ASN A 601 -3.04 21.65 2.80
C ASN A 601 -2.15 22.34 1.74
N LEU A 602 -0.97 21.80 1.45
CA LEU A 602 -0.02 22.33 0.47
C LEU A 602 0.18 21.32 -0.67
N SER A 603 0.28 21.81 -1.90
CA SER A 603 0.57 21.00 -3.09
C SER A 603 1.61 21.68 -3.98
N ILE A 604 2.32 20.87 -4.76
CA ILE A 604 3.23 21.32 -5.81
C ILE A 604 2.44 21.43 -7.11
N VAL A 605 2.47 22.60 -7.75
CA VAL A 605 1.83 22.82 -9.06
C VAL A 605 2.91 23.17 -10.05
N THR A 606 3.24 22.28 -10.99
CA THR A 606 4.22 22.60 -12.04
C THR A 606 3.54 23.26 -13.24
N GLU A 607 4.24 24.22 -13.86
CA GLU A 607 3.85 24.75 -15.17
C GLU A 607 4.25 23.82 -16.33
N ASN A 608 5.14 22.85 -16.10
CA ASN A 608 5.49 21.85 -17.09
C ASN A 608 4.47 20.72 -17.11
N CYS A 609 4.11 20.26 -18.30
CA CYS A 609 3.41 18.99 -18.46
C CYS A 609 4.28 17.86 -17.90
N LEU A 610 3.78 17.12 -16.91
CA LEU A 610 4.51 16.00 -16.30
C LEU A 610 4.76 14.82 -17.24
N TRP A 611 4.04 14.74 -18.36
CA TRP A 611 4.34 13.78 -19.43
C TRP A 611 5.52 14.19 -20.30
N SER A 612 5.93 15.46 -20.24
CA SER A 612 7.09 15.93 -20.99
C SER A 612 8.38 15.53 -20.27
N LYS A 613 9.46 15.35 -21.05
CA LYS A 613 10.80 15.12 -20.51
C LYS A 613 11.20 16.22 -19.52
N ALA A 614 10.94 17.49 -19.86
CA ALA A 614 11.27 18.63 -19.00
C ALA A 614 10.51 18.59 -17.66
N GLY A 615 9.20 18.31 -17.69
CA GLY A 615 8.40 18.20 -16.46
C GLY A 615 8.86 17.04 -15.57
N LYS A 616 9.17 15.89 -16.16
CA LYS A 616 9.74 14.75 -15.43
C LYS A 616 11.10 15.10 -14.80
N GLU A 617 12.02 15.67 -15.57
CA GLU A 617 13.35 16.03 -15.07
C GLU A 617 13.27 17.05 -13.93
N GLN A 618 12.39 18.05 -14.05
CA GLN A 618 12.17 19.06 -13.03
C GLN A 618 11.62 18.45 -11.73
N MET A 619 10.59 17.59 -11.82
CA MET A 619 10.01 16.94 -10.64
C MET A 619 10.94 15.91 -10.00
N VAL A 620 11.67 15.12 -10.78
CA VAL A 620 12.69 14.18 -10.26
C VAL A 620 13.78 14.97 -9.52
N GLY A 621 14.20 16.12 -10.06
CA GLY A 621 15.12 17.02 -9.36
C GLY A 621 14.58 17.52 -8.03
N LEU A 622 13.31 17.94 -7.98
CA LEU A 622 12.65 18.39 -6.75
C LEU A 622 12.52 17.26 -5.71
N ILE A 623 12.12 16.06 -6.15
CA ILE A 623 12.10 14.87 -5.28
C ILE A 623 13.49 14.63 -4.69
N GLY A 624 14.56 14.80 -5.47
CA GLY A 624 15.93 14.72 -4.98
C GLY A 624 16.24 15.68 -3.82
N GLU A 625 15.82 16.94 -3.92
CA GLU A 625 15.98 17.92 -2.83
C GLU A 625 15.16 17.52 -1.57
N MET A 626 13.93 17.07 -1.75
CA MET A 626 13.07 16.61 -0.65
C MET A 626 13.67 15.37 0.07
N LEU A 627 14.25 14.43 -0.68
CA LEU A 627 14.92 13.25 -0.12
C LEU A 627 16.19 13.63 0.65
N LYS A 628 16.98 14.58 0.16
CA LYS A 628 18.15 15.13 0.89
C LYS A 628 17.73 15.76 2.22
N ALA A 629 16.59 16.45 2.22
CA ALA A 629 15.98 17.03 3.41
C ALA A 629 15.24 15.99 4.30
N LYS A 630 15.26 14.70 3.95
CA LYS A 630 14.65 13.60 4.71
C LYS A 630 13.14 13.75 4.90
N TYR A 631 12.44 14.25 3.89
CA TYR A 631 10.97 14.27 3.91
C TYR A 631 10.41 12.86 4.07
N GLU A 632 9.36 12.73 4.89
CA GLU A 632 8.67 11.46 5.08
C GLU A 632 7.77 11.13 3.89
N ASN A 633 7.40 9.85 3.73
CA ASN A 633 6.52 9.41 2.65
C ASN A 633 5.15 10.12 2.70
N GLU A 634 4.65 10.42 3.89
CA GLU A 634 3.40 11.14 4.07
C GLU A 634 3.50 12.58 3.54
N ASP A 635 4.59 13.29 3.84
CA ASP A 635 4.85 14.62 3.31
C ASP A 635 4.91 14.61 1.78
N LEU A 636 5.69 13.68 1.20
CA LEU A 636 5.81 13.53 -0.26
C LEU A 636 4.46 13.28 -0.91
N THR A 637 3.67 12.36 -0.35
CA THR A 637 2.33 12.03 -0.84
C THR A 637 1.40 13.24 -0.78
N ASN A 638 1.41 13.95 0.34
CA ASN A 638 0.56 15.11 0.55
C ASN A 638 0.88 16.25 -0.42
N LEU A 639 2.16 16.55 -0.60
CA LEU A 639 2.62 17.65 -1.46
C LEU A 639 2.43 17.37 -2.95
N ILE A 640 2.54 16.12 -3.40
CA ILE A 640 2.44 15.79 -4.82
C ILE A 640 0.99 15.62 -5.28
N SER A 641 0.11 15.04 -4.46
CA SER A 641 -1.27 14.77 -4.87
C SER A 641 -2.29 14.77 -3.73
N GLY A 642 -1.89 14.33 -2.53
CA GLY A 642 -2.82 14.07 -1.43
C GLY A 642 -3.61 15.29 -0.97
N SER A 643 -2.98 16.47 -0.89
CA SER A 643 -3.67 17.71 -0.50
C SER A 643 -4.75 18.11 -1.51
N PHE A 644 -4.45 18.04 -2.81
CA PHE A 644 -5.44 18.30 -3.87
C PHE A 644 -6.61 17.30 -3.80
N LEU A 645 -6.32 16.00 -3.70
CA LEU A 645 -7.36 14.96 -3.66
C LEU A 645 -8.26 15.10 -2.43
N ARG A 646 -7.72 15.46 -1.27
CA ARG A 646 -8.53 15.77 -0.09
C ARG A 646 -9.40 17.01 -0.29
N ALA A 647 -8.89 18.07 -0.92
CA ALA A 647 -9.70 19.24 -1.22
C ALA A 647 -10.87 18.86 -2.14
N LEU A 648 -10.62 18.04 -3.17
CA LEU A 648 -11.64 17.50 -4.07
C LEU A 648 -12.70 16.68 -3.31
N GLU A 649 -12.28 15.76 -2.45
CA GLU A 649 -13.19 14.95 -1.63
C GLU A 649 -14.05 15.82 -0.71
N ARG A 650 -13.45 16.80 -0.03
CA ARG A 650 -14.17 17.70 0.88
C ARG A 650 -15.16 18.61 0.14
N ALA A 651 -14.82 19.06 -1.06
CA ALA A 651 -15.73 19.83 -1.91
C ALA A 651 -16.99 19.02 -2.26
N ARG A 652 -16.83 17.72 -2.52
CA ARG A 652 -17.92 16.79 -2.86
C ARG A 652 -18.71 16.30 -1.65
N ALA A 653 -18.09 16.14 -0.49
CA ALA A 653 -18.77 15.64 0.72
C ALA A 653 -19.89 16.55 1.24
N GLY A 654 -20.03 17.76 0.68
CA GLY A 654 -21.09 18.71 1.04
C GLY A 654 -22.14 18.98 -0.05
N SER A 655 -22.25 18.12 -1.08
CA SER A 655 -23.30 18.15 -2.11
C SER A 655 -24.47 17.23 -1.79
#